data_AF-A0A0Q6XPE2-F1
#
_entry.id   AF-A0A0Q6XPE2-F1
#
_cell.length_a   1.000
_cell.length_b   1.000
_cell.length_c   1.000
_cell.angle_alpha   90.00
_cell.angle_beta   90.00
_cell.angle_gamma   90.00
#
_symmetry.space_group_name_H-M   'P 1'
#
loop_
_entity.id
_entity.type
_entity.pdbx_description
1 polymer ?
#
loop_
_entity_poly.entity_id
_entity_poly.type
_entity_poly.pdbx_seq_one_letter_code
_entity_poly.pdbx_strand_id
1 'polypeptide(L)'
;MSMFNKVTKTFQWGQHKVTLETGEIARQSGGAVLVDIEDTVILATVVGAKNPKPGQDFFPLTVDYIEKTYAAGKIPGSFFKREGRPSELETLTSRLIDRPLRPLFPEGFYNEVQVVIHVLSLNPEVSADIAALIGSSAALAISGIPFNGPIGAARVGYINGEYVLNPGKTQLLDSTMDLVVAGTEAAVLMVESEARQLSEEVMLGGVVFGHQQGNIAIAAINELVRDAGKPAWDWQPPAKDEAFIGQVTALAEEKLRAAYQIRSKQARTQATREVTAGVVAALTADAIAFDKVKVDNVLFDIEARIVRSQILSGEPRIDGRDTRTVRQIEIRNGVLPRVHGSALFTRGETQALVAATLGTDRDSQKIDALAGEFSEHFMLHYNMPPFATGETGRVGTPKRREIGHGRLAKRALVAVLPDRTEFPYSMRVVSEITESNGSSSMASVCGGCLALMDAGVPLKAHVAGIAMGLIKDGNRFAVLTDILGDEDHLGDMDFKVAGTTAGITALQMDIKIQGITKEIMQVALAQAKEARLHILGEMTSALGEAKTEVSQFAPRLYTMKINPEKIRDVIGKGGATIRALTEETGTTIDIGEDGTITIASADADKAAYAKKRIEEITAEVEVGKVYEGPITKLLEFGALVNLLPGKDGLLHISQIAHQRVEKVTDFLKEGQIVKVKVLETDEKGRIKLSMKALIERDQQPAGE
;
A
#
# COMPACT_ATOMS: atom_id res chain seq x y z
N MET A 1 -10.17 -2.72 50.69
CA MET A 1 -9.22 -3.38 49.76
C MET A 1 -9.85 -3.38 48.39
N SER A 2 -9.09 -3.07 47.35
CA SER A 2 -9.58 -3.14 45.97
C SER A 2 -9.90 -4.59 45.61
N MET A 3 -10.97 -4.82 44.83
CA MET A 3 -11.29 -6.13 44.27
C MET A 3 -10.38 -6.51 43.08
N PHE A 4 -9.46 -5.61 42.69
CA PHE A 4 -8.54 -5.79 41.57
C PHE A 4 -7.16 -6.20 42.08
N ASN A 5 -6.62 -7.30 41.55
CA ASN A 5 -5.21 -7.66 41.71
C ASN A 5 -4.42 -7.05 40.55
N LYS A 6 -4.28 -5.73 40.59
CA LYS A 6 -3.62 -4.95 39.53
C LYS A 6 -2.11 -5.13 39.62
N VAL A 7 -1.49 -5.54 38.51
CA VAL A 7 -0.03 -5.64 38.38
C VAL A 7 0.42 -4.77 37.22
N THR A 8 1.44 -3.96 37.46
CA THR A 8 1.96 -2.99 36.51
C THR A 8 3.47 -3.17 36.37
N LYS A 9 3.97 -3.13 35.13
CA LYS A 9 5.39 -3.12 34.79
C LYS A 9 5.69 -1.92 33.91
N THR A 10 6.68 -1.13 34.31
CA THR A 10 7.10 0.06 33.57
C THR A 10 8.57 -0.06 33.26
N PHE A 11 8.95 0.20 32.02
CA PHE A 11 10.32 0.12 31.54
C PHE A 11 10.62 1.21 30.51
N GLN A 12 11.89 1.52 30.34
CA GLN A 12 12.36 2.45 29.31
C GLN A 12 12.71 1.67 28.04
N TRP A 13 12.24 2.15 26.88
CA TRP A 13 12.52 1.52 25.60
C TRP A 13 12.89 2.55 24.53
N GLY A 14 14.20 2.73 24.35
CA GLY A 14 14.72 3.87 23.59
C GLY A 14 14.30 5.18 24.26
N GLN A 15 13.68 6.07 23.49
CA GLN A 15 13.22 7.37 23.98
C GLN A 15 11.85 7.30 24.71
N HIS A 16 11.11 6.19 24.61
CA HIS A 16 9.76 6.08 25.15
C HIS A 16 9.72 5.30 26.46
N LYS A 17 8.89 5.75 27.40
CA LYS A 17 8.50 4.99 28.57
C LYS A 17 7.29 4.11 28.23
N VAL A 18 7.39 2.83 28.56
CA VAL A 18 6.34 1.83 28.29
C VAL A 18 5.79 1.31 29.60
N THR A 19 4.47 1.17 29.70
CA THR A 19 3.79 0.55 30.82
C THR A 19 2.90 -0.60 30.34
N LEU A 20 3.05 -1.77 30.97
CA LEU A 20 2.20 -2.94 30.81
C LEU A 20 1.38 -3.13 32.09
N GLU A 21 0.08 -3.30 31.97
CA GLU A 21 -0.81 -3.44 33.10
C GLU A 21 -1.81 -4.58 32.90
N THR A 22 -2.05 -5.38 33.94
CA THR A 22 -3.06 -6.44 33.95
C THR A 22 -3.80 -6.52 35.29
N GLY A 23 -4.88 -7.30 35.33
CA GLY A 23 -5.63 -7.61 36.55
C GLY A 23 -6.76 -6.64 36.91
N GLU A 24 -6.94 -5.56 36.14
CA GLU A 24 -8.02 -4.58 36.30
C GLU A 24 -9.09 -4.74 35.21
N ILE A 25 -8.70 -4.63 33.94
CA ILE A 25 -9.59 -4.62 32.77
C ILE A 25 -9.71 -6.02 32.13
N ALA A 26 -10.90 -6.35 31.60
CA ALA A 26 -11.16 -7.57 30.81
C ALA A 26 -10.77 -8.91 31.49
N ARG A 27 -10.95 -9.01 32.81
CA ARG A 27 -10.54 -10.15 33.65
C ARG A 27 -11.17 -11.51 33.30
N GLN A 28 -12.24 -11.53 32.50
CA GLN A 28 -12.86 -12.76 32.00
C GLN A 28 -12.11 -13.40 30.82
N SER A 29 -11.18 -12.67 30.20
CA SER A 29 -10.33 -13.20 29.13
C SER A 29 -9.33 -14.25 29.64
N GLY A 30 -8.75 -15.01 28.72
CA GLY A 30 -7.58 -15.86 29.00
C GLY A 30 -6.41 -15.00 29.50
N GLY A 31 -6.11 -13.91 28.81
CA GLY A 31 -5.18 -12.87 29.28
C GLY A 31 -5.59 -11.50 28.73
N ALA A 32 -5.34 -10.44 29.50
CA ALA A 32 -5.61 -9.07 29.10
C ALA A 32 -4.49 -8.15 29.60
N VAL A 33 -3.94 -7.34 28.70
CA VAL A 33 -2.89 -6.37 29.03
C VAL A 33 -3.24 -5.03 28.40
N LEU A 34 -3.28 -3.99 29.24
CA LEU A 34 -3.28 -2.61 28.81
C LEU A 34 -1.81 -2.19 28.60
N VAL A 35 -1.49 -1.66 27.42
CA VAL A 35 -0.16 -1.14 27.11
C VAL A 35 -0.28 0.35 26.88
N ASP A 36 0.58 1.12 27.53
CA ASP A 36 0.71 2.56 27.36
C ASP A 36 2.14 2.89 26.93
N ILE A 37 2.29 3.54 25.78
CA ILE A 37 3.55 4.11 25.28
C ILE A 37 3.30 5.59 25.03
N GLU A 38 3.72 6.45 25.96
CA GLU A 38 3.60 7.92 25.86
C GLU A 38 2.21 8.37 25.36
N ASP A 39 1.14 7.94 26.03
CA ASP A 39 -0.28 8.25 25.74
C ASP A 39 -0.90 7.51 24.54
N THR A 40 -0.13 6.73 23.77
CA THR A 40 -0.70 5.69 22.90
C THR A 40 -1.03 4.47 23.73
N VAL A 41 -2.33 4.25 23.95
CA VAL A 41 -2.86 3.19 24.82
C VAL A 41 -3.63 2.17 24.01
N ILE A 42 -3.26 0.90 24.15
CA ILE A 42 -3.98 -0.23 23.59
C ILE A 42 -4.43 -1.20 24.69
N LEU A 43 -5.52 -1.93 24.44
CA LEU A 43 -5.94 -3.08 25.23
C LEU A 43 -5.85 -4.33 24.36
N ALA A 44 -4.89 -5.20 24.67
CA ALA A 44 -4.77 -6.51 24.05
C ALA A 44 -5.44 -7.57 24.94
N THR A 45 -6.25 -8.43 24.33
CA THR A 45 -6.93 -9.53 25.02
C THR A 45 -6.76 -10.82 24.24
N VAL A 46 -6.69 -11.94 24.94
CA VAL A 46 -6.67 -13.27 24.34
C VAL A 46 -7.68 -14.19 25.01
N VAL A 47 -8.36 -15.00 24.20
CA VAL A 47 -9.23 -16.08 24.63
C VAL A 47 -8.86 -17.34 23.86
N GLY A 48 -8.71 -18.46 24.57
CA GLY A 48 -8.50 -19.77 23.98
C GLY A 48 -9.63 -20.72 24.36
N ALA A 49 -10.16 -21.46 23.39
CA ALA A 49 -11.07 -22.57 23.65
C ALA A 49 -10.33 -23.69 24.38
N LYS A 50 -10.97 -24.33 25.38
CA LYS A 50 -10.34 -25.43 26.14
C LYS A 50 -10.23 -26.73 25.37
N ASN A 51 -11.12 -26.95 24.40
CA ASN A 51 -11.11 -28.12 23.53
C ASN A 51 -11.12 -27.68 22.07
N PRO A 52 -10.41 -28.39 21.17
CA PRO A 52 -10.53 -28.16 19.73
C PRO A 52 -11.91 -28.62 19.24
N LYS A 53 -12.35 -28.06 18.11
CA LYS A 53 -13.57 -28.52 17.44
C LYS A 53 -13.35 -29.94 16.87
N PRO A 54 -14.36 -30.83 16.89
CA PRO A 54 -14.23 -32.15 16.26
C PRO A 54 -13.88 -32.02 14.77
N GLY A 55 -12.89 -32.78 14.29
CA GLY A 55 -12.45 -32.77 12.90
C GLY A 55 -11.65 -31.53 12.47
N GLN A 56 -11.19 -30.71 13.43
CA GLN A 56 -10.35 -29.54 13.15
C GLN A 56 -8.97 -29.98 12.61
N ASP A 57 -8.62 -29.53 11.41
CA ASP A 57 -7.43 -29.90 10.64
C ASP A 57 -6.40 -28.75 10.50
N PHE A 58 -6.75 -27.55 10.98
CA PHE A 58 -5.86 -26.38 11.02
C PHE A 58 -5.91 -25.68 12.38
N PHE A 59 -4.86 -24.91 12.70
CA PHE A 59 -4.84 -24.08 13.91
C PHE A 59 -5.67 -22.79 13.72
N PRO A 60 -6.83 -22.63 14.41
CA PRO A 60 -7.71 -21.48 14.23
C PRO A 60 -7.29 -20.30 15.12
N LEU A 61 -6.17 -19.68 14.77
CA LEU A 61 -5.77 -18.37 15.30
C LEU A 61 -6.43 -17.24 14.51
N THR A 62 -7.13 -16.37 15.21
CA THR A 62 -7.68 -15.11 14.67
C THR A 62 -7.12 -13.94 15.45
N VAL A 63 -6.59 -12.94 14.73
CA VAL A 63 -6.12 -11.68 15.31
C VAL A 63 -6.94 -10.53 14.75
N ASP A 64 -7.49 -9.69 15.62
CA ASP A 64 -8.28 -8.51 15.25
C ASP A 64 -7.69 -7.27 15.94
N TYR A 65 -7.01 -6.42 15.16
CA TYR A 65 -6.61 -5.07 15.59
C TYR A 65 -7.68 -4.07 15.16
N ILE A 66 -8.16 -3.26 16.11
CA ILE A 66 -9.31 -2.38 15.94
C ILE A 66 -8.96 -0.98 16.45
N GLU A 67 -9.09 0.01 15.57
CA GLU A 67 -8.93 1.42 15.92
C GLU A 67 -10.28 2.02 16.33
N LYS A 68 -10.30 2.67 17.48
CA LYS A 68 -11.49 3.42 17.93
C LYS A 68 -11.27 4.89 17.66
N THR A 69 -12.18 5.53 16.93
CA THR A 69 -12.03 6.94 16.56
C THR A 69 -11.97 7.88 17.76
N TYR A 70 -12.60 7.49 18.87
CA TYR A 70 -12.47 8.20 20.14
C TYR A 70 -11.04 8.23 20.68
N ALA A 71 -10.16 7.29 20.27
CA ALA A 71 -8.76 7.28 20.68
C ALA A 71 -8.00 8.51 20.18
N ALA A 72 -8.48 9.17 19.12
CA ALA A 72 -8.01 10.47 18.65
C ALA A 72 -8.99 11.61 18.95
N GLY A 73 -9.99 11.39 19.82
CA GLY A 73 -11.02 12.39 20.15
C GLY A 73 -11.97 12.73 19.00
N LYS A 74 -12.15 11.82 18.02
CA LYS A 74 -12.96 12.04 16.82
C LYS A 74 -14.24 11.21 16.82
N ILE A 75 -15.26 11.70 16.11
CA ILE A 75 -16.43 10.93 15.69
C ILE A 75 -16.18 10.45 14.25
N PRO A 76 -16.50 9.19 13.88
CA PRO A 76 -16.24 8.67 12.54
C PRO A 76 -16.85 9.53 11.44
N GLY A 77 -16.12 9.75 10.34
CA GLY A 77 -16.59 10.50 9.17
C GLY A 77 -17.78 9.84 8.47
N SER A 78 -17.95 8.52 8.63
CA SER A 78 -19.00 7.72 8.00
C SER A 78 -20.41 8.26 8.24
N PHE A 79 -21.35 7.93 7.34
CA PHE A 79 -22.75 8.34 7.46
C PHE A 79 -23.38 7.92 8.80
N PHE A 80 -23.02 6.73 9.29
CA PHE A 80 -23.56 6.15 10.52
C PHE A 80 -22.90 6.67 11.81
N LYS A 81 -21.81 7.46 11.71
CA LYS A 81 -21.05 7.95 12.87
C LYS A 81 -20.58 6.84 13.81
N ARG A 82 -20.25 5.68 13.23
CA ARG A 82 -19.76 4.47 13.89
C ARG A 82 -18.67 3.83 13.02
N GLU A 83 -17.68 3.22 13.66
CA GLU A 83 -16.68 2.39 12.97
C GLU A 83 -17.37 1.19 12.29
N GLY A 84 -16.99 0.94 11.04
CA GLY A 84 -17.63 -0.05 10.18
C GLY A 84 -16.73 -1.25 9.91
N ARG A 85 -16.60 -1.60 8.63
CA ARG A 85 -15.65 -2.63 8.17
C ARG A 85 -14.21 -2.24 8.55
N PRO A 86 -13.32 -3.23 8.79
CA PRO A 86 -11.91 -2.95 9.02
C PRO A 86 -11.31 -2.14 7.88
N SER A 87 -10.51 -1.14 8.23
CA SER A 87 -9.66 -0.38 7.33
C SER A 87 -8.50 -1.23 6.78
N GLU A 88 -7.80 -0.68 5.78
CA GLU A 88 -6.56 -1.30 5.27
C GLU A 88 -5.52 -1.41 6.39
N LEU A 89 -5.32 -0.34 7.16
CA LEU A 89 -4.39 -0.32 8.29
C LEU A 89 -4.75 -1.39 9.32
N GLU A 90 -6.01 -1.48 9.74
CA GLU A 90 -6.43 -2.48 10.72
C GLU A 90 -6.20 -3.91 10.23
N THR A 91 -6.47 -4.16 8.95
CA THR A 91 -6.25 -5.47 8.31
C THR A 91 -4.76 -5.81 8.23
N LEU A 92 -3.92 -4.84 7.85
CA LEU A 92 -2.47 -5.01 7.75
C LEU A 92 -1.83 -5.22 9.12
N THR A 93 -2.19 -4.42 10.12
CA THR A 93 -1.69 -4.56 11.50
C THR A 93 -2.14 -5.89 12.11
N SER A 94 -3.37 -6.33 11.84
CA SER A 94 -3.83 -7.68 12.24
C SER A 94 -2.93 -8.79 11.66
N ARG A 95 -2.52 -8.68 10.39
CA ARG A 95 -1.55 -9.64 9.80
C ARG A 95 -0.15 -9.48 10.37
N LEU A 96 0.30 -8.26 10.60
CA LEU A 96 1.61 -7.96 11.18
C LEU A 96 1.77 -8.63 12.55
N ILE A 97 0.68 -8.68 13.33
CA ILE A 97 0.64 -9.36 14.64
C ILE A 97 0.48 -10.88 14.48
N ASP A 98 -0.39 -11.36 13.58
CA ASP A 98 -0.62 -12.80 13.38
C ASP A 98 0.65 -13.57 12.99
N ARG A 99 1.43 -13.00 12.05
CA ARG A 99 2.61 -13.64 11.45
C ARG A 99 3.64 -14.15 12.47
N PRO A 100 4.16 -13.31 13.41
CA PRO A 100 5.12 -13.79 14.41
C PRO A 100 4.50 -14.63 15.53
N LEU A 101 3.18 -14.56 15.76
CA LEU A 101 2.53 -15.34 16.83
C LEU A 101 2.26 -16.78 16.39
N ARG A 102 1.78 -16.97 15.17
CA ARG A 102 1.34 -18.26 14.62
C ARG A 102 2.36 -19.40 14.75
N PRO A 103 3.66 -19.24 14.41
CA PRO A 103 4.63 -20.34 14.48
C PRO A 103 5.04 -20.71 15.92
N LEU A 104 4.63 -19.92 16.92
CA LEU A 104 4.99 -20.18 18.33
C LEU A 104 3.97 -21.04 19.07
N PHE A 105 2.83 -21.35 18.46
CA PHE A 105 1.93 -22.35 19.03
C PHE A 105 2.49 -23.75 18.78
N PRO A 106 2.49 -24.63 19.80
CA PRO A 106 2.99 -25.99 19.64
C PRO A 106 2.30 -26.76 18.50
N GLU A 107 3.06 -27.63 17.85
CA GLU A 107 2.54 -28.53 16.83
C GLU A 107 1.37 -29.38 17.38
N GLY A 108 0.29 -29.51 16.61
CA GLY A 108 -0.92 -30.21 17.04
C GLY A 108 -1.86 -29.42 17.96
N PHE A 109 -1.53 -28.17 18.29
CA PHE A 109 -2.44 -27.29 19.04
C PHE A 109 -3.52 -26.70 18.10
N TYR A 110 -4.70 -27.32 18.08
CA TYR A 110 -5.84 -26.91 17.23
C TYR A 110 -7.00 -26.26 18.00
N ASN A 111 -6.75 -25.86 19.23
CA ASN A 111 -7.71 -25.08 20.00
C ASN A 111 -7.89 -23.70 19.36
N GLU A 112 -9.13 -23.23 19.26
CA GLU A 112 -9.42 -21.90 18.74
C GLU A 112 -8.84 -20.83 19.67
N VAL A 113 -8.08 -19.89 19.09
CA VAL A 113 -7.48 -18.77 19.81
C VAL A 113 -7.86 -17.48 19.12
N GLN A 114 -8.39 -16.53 19.88
CA GLN A 114 -8.69 -15.19 19.39
C GLN A 114 -7.89 -14.16 20.18
N VAL A 115 -7.16 -13.31 19.47
CA VAL A 115 -6.48 -12.13 20.01
C VAL A 115 -7.19 -10.88 19.50
N VAL A 116 -7.70 -10.06 20.40
CA VAL A 116 -8.40 -8.81 20.06
C VAL A 116 -7.68 -7.63 20.70
N ILE A 117 -7.28 -6.67 19.87
CA ILE A 117 -6.57 -5.46 20.25
C ILE A 117 -7.43 -4.25 19.95
N HIS A 118 -7.66 -3.41 20.96
CA HIS A 118 -8.33 -2.14 20.82
C HIS A 118 -7.34 -0.99 21.03
N VAL A 119 -7.26 -0.06 20.09
CA VAL A 119 -6.61 1.23 20.32
C VAL A 119 -7.58 2.14 21.06
N LEU A 120 -7.21 2.55 22.28
CA LEU A 120 -8.05 3.30 23.22
C LEU A 120 -7.66 4.77 23.31
N SER A 121 -6.38 5.08 23.14
CA SER A 121 -5.81 6.42 23.05
C SER A 121 -4.67 6.41 22.03
N LEU A 122 -4.52 7.47 21.24
CA LEU A 122 -3.46 7.57 20.25
C LEU A 122 -2.74 8.92 20.37
N ASN A 123 -1.47 8.86 20.76
CA ASN A 123 -0.50 9.90 20.48
C ASN A 123 -0.07 9.81 19.00
N PRO A 124 -0.27 10.85 18.17
CA PRO A 124 0.09 10.81 16.74
C PRO A 124 1.56 10.54 16.44
N GLU A 125 2.46 10.80 17.40
CA GLU A 125 3.89 10.53 17.25
C GLU A 125 4.28 9.10 17.68
N VAL A 126 3.40 8.34 18.31
CA VAL A 126 3.68 6.96 18.75
C VAL A 126 2.70 5.99 18.09
N SER A 127 3.22 5.21 17.14
CA SER A 127 2.40 4.25 16.41
C SER A 127 1.90 3.13 17.32
N ALA A 128 0.61 2.78 17.17
CA ALA A 128 -0.04 1.76 17.99
C ALA A 128 0.29 0.32 17.56
N ASP A 129 0.92 0.12 16.39
CA ASP A 129 1.24 -1.22 15.89
C ASP A 129 2.31 -1.95 16.74
N ILE A 130 3.38 -1.27 17.14
CA ILE A 130 4.39 -1.82 18.04
C ILE A 130 3.81 -2.08 19.44
N ALA A 131 2.99 -1.16 19.96
CA ALA A 131 2.26 -1.35 21.22
C ALA A 131 1.35 -2.59 21.15
N ALA A 132 0.64 -2.77 20.03
CA ALA A 132 -0.24 -3.90 19.79
C ALA A 132 0.53 -5.23 19.69
N LEU A 133 1.72 -5.24 19.06
CA LEU A 133 2.59 -6.42 19.00
C LEU A 133 3.03 -6.88 20.39
N ILE A 134 3.61 -5.96 21.19
CA ILE A 134 4.06 -6.31 22.55
C ILE A 134 2.89 -6.60 23.49
N GLY A 135 1.75 -5.92 23.33
CA GLY A 135 0.55 -6.17 24.12
C GLY A 135 -0.07 -7.54 23.82
N SER A 136 -0.11 -7.95 22.55
CA SER A 136 -0.59 -9.28 22.15
C SER A 136 0.31 -10.37 22.72
N SER A 137 1.63 -10.17 22.64
CA SER A 137 2.65 -11.03 23.24
C SER A 137 2.46 -11.17 24.76
N ALA A 138 2.31 -10.04 25.46
CA ALA A 138 2.09 -10.02 26.90
C ALA A 138 0.78 -10.71 27.30
N ALA A 139 -0.32 -10.41 26.60
CA ALA A 139 -1.63 -11.01 26.86
C ALA A 139 -1.61 -12.54 26.65
N LEU A 140 -0.96 -13.03 25.59
CA LEU A 140 -0.74 -14.46 25.37
C LEU A 140 0.11 -15.07 26.48
N ALA A 141 1.25 -14.47 26.82
CA ALA A 141 2.17 -15.01 27.80
C ALA A 141 1.55 -15.11 29.21
N ILE A 142 0.72 -14.16 29.63
CA ILE A 142 0.04 -14.23 30.94
C ILE A 142 -1.17 -15.19 30.94
N SER A 143 -1.63 -15.65 29.78
CA SER A 143 -2.89 -16.41 29.67
C SER A 143 -2.79 -17.87 30.10
N GLY A 144 -1.58 -18.41 30.13
CA GLY A 144 -1.30 -19.84 30.33
C GLY A 144 -1.58 -20.72 29.12
N ILE A 145 -2.09 -20.18 27.99
CA ILE A 145 -2.26 -20.94 26.74
C ILE A 145 -0.89 -21.45 26.26
N PRO A 146 -0.78 -22.68 25.71
CA PRO A 146 0.47 -23.17 25.14
C PRO A 146 0.99 -22.24 24.04
N PHE A 147 2.10 -21.55 24.33
CA PHE A 147 2.67 -20.53 23.47
C PHE A 147 4.17 -20.37 23.78
N ASN A 148 5.02 -20.63 22.79
CA ASN A 148 6.48 -20.61 22.90
C ASN A 148 7.07 -19.19 22.76
N GLY A 149 6.40 -18.20 23.35
CA GLY A 149 6.88 -16.83 23.43
C GLY A 149 7.53 -16.51 24.78
N PRO A 150 7.55 -15.23 25.20
CA PRO A 150 6.99 -14.08 24.52
C PRO A 150 7.80 -13.65 23.28
N ILE A 151 7.18 -12.82 22.44
CA ILE A 151 7.86 -12.07 21.38
C ILE A 151 8.11 -10.62 21.80
N GLY A 152 9.21 -10.07 21.30
CA GLY A 152 9.47 -8.64 21.20
C GLY A 152 9.24 -8.16 19.77
N ALA A 153 9.13 -6.85 19.59
CA ALA A 153 9.03 -6.23 18.28
C ALA A 153 9.71 -4.86 18.29
N ALA A 154 10.14 -4.34 17.15
CA ALA A 154 10.65 -2.98 17.05
C ALA A 154 10.40 -2.41 15.66
N ARG A 155 10.16 -1.10 15.58
CA ARG A 155 10.30 -0.34 14.34
C ARG A 155 11.69 0.27 14.30
N VAL A 156 12.33 0.25 13.13
CA VAL A 156 13.68 0.77 12.91
C VAL A 156 13.65 1.76 11.75
N GLY A 157 14.08 2.98 12.03
CA GLY A 157 14.38 4.00 11.03
C GLY A 157 15.87 4.02 10.67
N TYR A 158 16.20 4.67 9.55
CA TYR A 158 17.58 4.93 9.15
C TYR A 158 17.74 6.40 8.76
N ILE A 159 18.35 7.18 9.66
CA ILE A 159 18.46 8.64 9.59
C ILE A 159 19.94 9.00 9.76
N ASN A 160 20.49 9.80 8.86
CA ASN A 160 21.89 10.26 8.90
C ASN A 160 22.94 9.13 9.07
N GLY A 161 22.66 7.94 8.53
CA GLY A 161 23.56 6.79 8.62
C GLY A 161 23.41 5.93 9.88
N GLU A 162 22.47 6.26 10.76
CA GLU A 162 22.25 5.59 12.05
C GLU A 162 20.88 4.90 12.13
N TYR A 163 20.83 3.78 12.85
CA TYR A 163 19.57 3.10 13.16
C TYR A 163 18.87 3.80 14.33
N VAL A 164 17.61 4.17 14.11
CA VAL A 164 16.77 4.84 15.13
C VAL A 164 15.67 3.88 15.58
N LEU A 165 15.56 3.65 16.88
CA LEU A 165 14.55 2.76 17.48
C LEU A 165 13.20 3.47 17.62
N ASN A 166 12.14 2.80 17.17
CA ASN A 166 10.75 3.21 17.28
C ASN A 166 10.54 4.70 16.91
N PRO A 167 11.02 5.15 15.73
CA PRO A 167 10.88 6.55 15.32
C PRO A 167 9.41 6.94 15.22
N GLY A 168 9.09 8.16 15.65
CA GLY A 168 7.77 8.73 15.49
C GLY A 168 7.46 9.12 14.05
N LYS A 169 6.20 9.51 13.79
CA LYS A 169 5.74 9.88 12.44
C LYS A 169 6.59 11.01 11.84
N THR A 170 6.96 12.00 12.66
CA THR A 170 7.80 13.12 12.21
C THR A 170 9.20 12.65 11.82
N GLN A 171 9.84 11.81 12.63
CA GLN A 171 11.18 11.28 12.36
C GLN A 171 11.22 10.37 11.13
N LEU A 172 10.14 9.64 10.85
CA LEU A 172 10.04 8.78 9.66
C LEU A 172 10.07 9.55 8.34
N LEU A 173 9.71 10.83 8.32
CA LEU A 173 9.78 11.65 7.09
C LEU A 173 11.23 11.81 6.59
N ASP A 174 12.16 11.95 7.53
CA ASP A 174 13.60 12.06 7.29
C ASP A 174 14.29 10.68 7.20
N SER A 175 13.55 9.60 7.48
CA SER A 175 14.06 8.24 7.42
C SER A 175 14.09 7.71 5.99
N THR A 176 15.14 6.95 5.69
CA THR A 176 15.27 6.17 4.45
C THR A 176 14.84 4.71 4.62
N MET A 177 14.39 4.33 5.83
CA MET A 177 13.89 3.00 6.17
C MET A 177 12.67 3.08 7.10
N ASP A 178 11.64 2.27 6.85
CA ASP A 178 10.59 1.91 7.80
C ASP A 178 10.57 0.39 7.88
N LEU A 179 11.25 -0.16 8.87
CA LEU A 179 11.37 -1.61 9.06
C LEU A 179 10.73 -2.00 10.38
N VAL A 180 9.79 -2.95 10.35
CA VAL A 180 9.26 -3.61 11.54
C VAL A 180 9.84 -5.02 11.62
N VAL A 181 10.36 -5.37 12.77
CA VAL A 181 10.85 -6.72 13.08
C VAL A 181 10.20 -7.24 14.35
N ALA A 182 9.84 -8.52 14.38
CA ALA A 182 9.37 -9.22 15.57
C ALA A 182 10.03 -10.59 15.71
N GLY A 183 10.28 -11.01 16.94
CA GLY A 183 10.98 -12.26 17.22
C GLY A 183 10.94 -12.65 18.69
N THR A 184 11.37 -13.87 18.99
CA THR A 184 11.69 -14.29 20.36
C THR A 184 13.09 -13.81 20.74
N GLU A 185 13.50 -14.09 21.98
CA GLU A 185 14.87 -13.80 22.43
C GLU A 185 15.93 -14.45 21.52
N ALA A 186 15.65 -15.66 21.04
CA ALA A 186 16.60 -16.47 20.28
C ALA A 186 16.58 -16.21 18.76
N ALA A 187 15.45 -15.76 18.19
CA ALA A 187 15.30 -15.70 16.75
C ALA A 187 14.33 -14.61 16.29
N VAL A 188 14.64 -14.01 15.14
CA VAL A 188 13.69 -13.23 14.35
C VAL A 188 12.65 -14.18 13.77
N LEU A 189 11.38 -13.76 13.80
CA LEU A 189 10.25 -14.52 13.24
C LEU A 189 9.63 -13.81 12.05
N MET A 190 9.60 -12.48 12.08
CA MET A 190 8.91 -11.69 11.08
C MET A 190 9.64 -10.39 10.80
N VAL A 191 9.76 -10.03 9.53
CA VAL A 191 10.21 -8.72 9.05
C VAL A 191 9.20 -8.19 8.02
N GLU A 192 8.90 -6.91 8.10
CA GLU A 192 8.12 -6.15 7.12
C GLU A 192 8.79 -4.78 6.96
N SER A 193 9.25 -4.44 5.76
CA SER A 193 9.95 -3.17 5.56
C SER A 193 9.68 -2.47 4.24
N GLU A 194 9.88 -1.16 4.27
CA GLU A 194 9.98 -0.24 3.14
C GLU A 194 11.28 0.55 3.27
N ALA A 195 11.99 0.78 2.16
CA ALA A 195 13.28 1.44 2.15
C ALA A 195 13.53 2.24 0.87
N ARG A 196 14.37 3.28 0.95
CA ARG A 196 14.77 4.11 -0.20
C ARG A 196 16.08 3.59 -0.80
N GLN A 197 16.03 2.42 -1.45
CA GLN A 197 17.16 1.80 -2.16
C GLN A 197 18.40 1.56 -1.28
N LEU A 198 18.20 0.96 -0.09
CA LEU A 198 19.29 0.66 0.85
C LEU A 198 20.00 -0.66 0.52
N SER A 199 21.27 -0.79 0.90
CA SER A 199 22.03 -2.03 0.65
C SER A 199 21.53 -3.21 1.49
N GLU A 200 21.84 -4.43 1.04
CA GLU A 200 21.54 -5.66 1.80
C GLU A 200 22.12 -5.61 3.23
N GLU A 201 23.30 -5.02 3.39
CA GLU A 201 23.99 -4.89 4.68
C GLU A 201 23.23 -3.95 5.64
N VAL A 202 22.78 -2.80 5.15
CA VAL A 202 22.01 -1.85 5.98
C VAL A 202 20.66 -2.44 6.36
N MET A 203 19.98 -3.12 5.43
CA MET A 203 18.71 -3.78 5.73
C MET A 203 18.87 -4.87 6.80
N LEU A 204 19.88 -5.75 6.66
CA LEU A 204 20.16 -6.79 7.64
C LEU A 204 20.60 -6.22 8.98
N GLY A 205 21.40 -5.16 8.98
CA GLY A 205 21.77 -4.43 10.19
C GLY A 205 20.56 -3.88 10.93
N GLY A 206 19.58 -3.34 10.20
CA GLY A 206 18.29 -2.89 10.74
C GLY A 206 17.50 -4.02 11.40
N VAL A 207 17.43 -5.20 10.77
CA VAL A 207 16.79 -6.40 11.35
C VAL A 207 17.47 -6.80 12.66
N VAL A 208 18.80 -6.89 12.68
CA VAL A 208 19.57 -7.29 13.87
C VAL A 208 19.43 -6.25 14.99
N PHE A 209 19.52 -4.96 14.67
CA PHE A 209 19.33 -3.89 15.64
C PHE A 209 17.93 -3.96 16.27
N GLY A 210 16.88 -4.06 15.45
CA GLY A 210 15.52 -4.13 15.97
C GLY A 210 15.26 -5.40 16.80
N HIS A 211 15.84 -6.54 16.42
CA HIS A 211 15.77 -7.78 17.23
C HIS A 211 16.41 -7.60 18.62
N GLN A 212 17.62 -7.03 18.67
CA GLN A 212 18.31 -6.73 19.93
C GLN A 212 17.50 -5.77 20.80
N GLN A 213 16.93 -4.72 20.22
CA GLN A 213 16.09 -3.76 20.95
C GLN A 213 14.76 -4.39 21.42
N GLY A 214 14.20 -5.34 20.66
CA GLY A 214 13.01 -6.10 21.02
C GLY A 214 13.14 -6.90 22.32
N ASN A 215 14.36 -7.33 22.67
CA ASN A 215 14.63 -8.08 23.90
C ASN A 215 14.32 -7.30 25.19
N ILE A 216 14.36 -5.97 25.14
CA ILE A 216 13.97 -5.11 26.28
C ILE A 216 12.50 -5.33 26.63
N ALA A 217 11.62 -5.37 25.64
CA ALA A 217 10.20 -5.65 25.83
C ALA A 217 9.96 -7.10 26.30
N ILE A 218 10.71 -8.08 25.76
CA ILE A 218 10.64 -9.49 26.19
C ILE A 218 10.94 -9.61 27.68
N ALA A 219 12.00 -8.97 28.17
CA ALA A 219 12.36 -9.00 29.58
C ALA A 219 11.23 -8.46 30.47
N ALA A 220 10.63 -7.32 30.09
CA ALA A 220 9.52 -6.73 30.82
C ALA A 220 8.26 -7.62 30.80
N ILE A 221 7.97 -8.30 29.69
CA ILE A 221 6.86 -9.26 29.60
C ILE A 221 7.11 -10.46 30.51
N ASN A 222 8.33 -11.00 30.54
CA ASN A 222 8.68 -12.11 31.44
C ASN A 222 8.51 -11.72 32.92
N GLU A 223 8.88 -10.49 33.29
CA GLU A 223 8.59 -9.98 34.64
C GLU A 223 7.10 -9.85 34.94
N LEU A 224 6.28 -9.45 33.96
CA LEU A 224 4.83 -9.41 34.11
C LEU A 224 4.24 -10.81 34.29
N VAL A 225 4.71 -11.80 33.52
CA VAL A 225 4.29 -13.20 33.63
C VAL A 225 4.66 -13.78 35.00
N ARG A 226 5.85 -13.49 35.51
CA ARG A 226 6.26 -13.94 36.85
C ARG A 226 5.31 -13.45 37.94
N ASP A 227 4.87 -12.20 37.84
CA ASP A 227 4.11 -11.54 38.90
C ASP A 227 2.58 -11.69 38.75
N ALA A 228 2.08 -11.90 37.52
CA ALA A 228 0.64 -11.92 37.21
C ALA A 228 0.18 -13.04 36.27
N GLY A 229 1.09 -13.90 35.80
CA GLY A 229 0.79 -14.98 34.86
C GLY A 229 -0.17 -16.01 35.46
N LYS A 230 -1.12 -16.46 34.65
CA LYS A 230 -2.00 -17.57 35.01
C LYS A 230 -1.24 -18.90 34.88
N PRO A 231 -1.68 -19.95 35.60
CA PRO A 231 -1.11 -21.27 35.45
C PRO A 231 -1.13 -21.72 33.99
N ALA A 232 -0.02 -22.30 33.53
CA ALA A 232 0.04 -22.95 32.23
C ALA A 232 -1.06 -24.01 32.11
N TRP A 233 -1.63 -24.13 30.93
CA TRP A 233 -2.60 -25.18 30.66
C TRP A 233 -1.91 -26.54 30.75
N ASP A 234 -2.58 -27.49 31.38
CA ASP A 234 -2.19 -28.89 31.30
C ASP A 234 -2.59 -29.43 29.92
N TRP A 235 -1.73 -29.16 28.94
CA TRP A 235 -1.90 -29.59 27.56
C TRP A 235 -0.66 -30.38 27.14
N GLN A 236 -0.91 -31.48 26.45
CA GLN A 236 0.12 -32.31 25.85
C GLN A 236 -0.22 -32.50 24.37
N PRO A 237 0.79 -32.57 23.48
CA PRO A 237 0.58 -32.97 22.11
C PRO A 237 -0.13 -34.34 22.06
N PRO A 238 -1.06 -34.57 21.11
CA PRO A 238 -1.63 -35.89 20.90
C PRO A 238 -0.54 -36.93 20.64
N ALA A 239 -0.66 -38.11 21.26
CA ALA A 239 0.28 -39.20 21.01
C ALA A 239 0.27 -39.58 19.51
N LYS A 240 1.46 -39.73 18.92
CA LYS A 240 1.60 -40.21 17.54
C LYS A 240 1.29 -41.71 17.49
N ASP A 241 0.45 -42.11 16.55
CA ASP A 241 0.16 -43.51 16.27
C ASP A 241 1.20 -44.05 15.28
N GLU A 242 2.36 -44.46 15.81
CA GLU A 242 3.50 -44.92 15.02
C GLU A 242 3.18 -46.12 14.12
N ALA A 243 2.27 -47.00 14.57
CA ALA A 243 1.83 -48.14 13.78
C ALA A 243 1.03 -47.68 12.56
N PHE A 244 0.08 -46.77 12.75
CA PHE A 244 -0.70 -46.18 11.66
C PHE A 244 0.17 -45.37 10.70
N ILE A 245 1.10 -44.56 11.23
CA ILE A 245 2.06 -43.79 10.43
C ILE A 245 2.89 -44.74 9.55
N GLY A 246 3.39 -45.84 10.11
CA GLY A 246 4.14 -46.85 9.37
C GLY A 246 3.34 -47.49 8.24
N GLN A 247 2.05 -47.79 8.47
CA GLN A 247 1.15 -48.35 7.46
C GLN A 247 0.92 -47.36 6.30
N VAL A 248 0.55 -46.12 6.59
CA VAL A 248 0.34 -45.07 5.57
C VAL A 248 1.62 -44.84 4.77
N THR A 249 2.77 -44.79 5.46
CA THR A 249 4.08 -44.61 4.84
C THR A 249 4.39 -45.72 3.83
N ALA A 250 4.16 -46.99 4.20
CA ALA A 250 4.39 -48.12 3.31
C ALA A 250 3.51 -48.09 2.04
N LEU A 251 2.28 -47.55 2.14
CA LEU A 251 1.35 -47.46 1.01
C LEU A 251 1.63 -46.28 0.07
N ALA A 252 2.25 -45.21 0.59
CA ALA A 252 2.35 -43.92 -0.07
C ALA A 252 3.76 -43.54 -0.54
N GLU A 253 4.81 -43.83 0.23
CA GLU A 253 6.13 -43.18 0.08
C GLU A 253 6.74 -43.33 -1.33
N GLU A 254 6.76 -44.55 -1.88
CA GLU A 254 7.31 -44.78 -3.22
C GLU A 254 6.52 -44.04 -4.31
N LYS A 255 5.18 -44.04 -4.19
CA LYS A 255 4.29 -43.40 -5.16
C LYS A 255 4.37 -41.87 -5.08
N LEU A 256 4.46 -41.32 -3.86
CA LEU A 256 4.70 -39.89 -3.64
C LEU A 256 6.07 -39.50 -4.19
N ARG A 257 7.11 -40.30 -3.96
CA ARG A 257 8.44 -40.04 -4.54
C ARG A 257 8.40 -39.98 -6.06
N ALA A 258 7.65 -40.88 -6.71
CA ALA A 258 7.43 -40.82 -8.15
C ALA A 258 6.61 -39.59 -8.58
N ALA A 259 5.55 -39.23 -7.84
CA ALA A 259 4.73 -38.05 -8.13
C ALA A 259 5.54 -36.74 -8.06
N TYR A 260 6.46 -36.61 -7.11
CA TYR A 260 7.33 -35.43 -6.98
C TYR A 260 8.42 -35.32 -8.04
N GLN A 261 8.60 -36.32 -8.91
CA GLN A 261 9.42 -36.20 -10.13
C GLN A 261 8.66 -35.50 -11.29
N ILE A 262 7.34 -35.30 -11.15
CA ILE A 262 6.52 -34.60 -12.15
C ILE A 262 6.72 -33.09 -12.00
N ARG A 263 7.23 -32.45 -13.06
CA ARG A 263 7.57 -31.02 -13.04
C ARG A 263 6.35 -30.10 -13.06
N SER A 264 5.36 -30.37 -13.93
CA SER A 264 4.15 -29.56 -14.03
C SER A 264 3.33 -29.62 -12.74
N LYS A 265 2.96 -28.46 -12.18
CA LYS A 265 2.22 -28.37 -10.92
C LYS A 265 0.90 -29.15 -10.99
N GLN A 266 0.09 -28.91 -12.01
CA GLN A 266 -1.24 -29.52 -12.10
C GLN A 266 -1.17 -31.04 -12.22
N ALA A 267 -0.25 -31.55 -13.05
CA ALA A 267 -0.04 -32.99 -13.19
C ALA A 267 0.47 -33.63 -11.89
N ARG A 268 1.38 -32.95 -11.17
CA ARG A 268 1.86 -33.39 -9.86
C ARG A 268 0.72 -33.41 -8.83
N THR A 269 -0.06 -32.34 -8.73
CA THR A 269 -1.22 -32.26 -7.82
C THR A 269 -2.25 -33.36 -8.11
N GLN A 270 -2.47 -33.69 -9.38
CA GLN A 270 -3.35 -34.79 -9.75
C GLN A 270 -2.77 -36.15 -9.31
N ALA A 271 -1.47 -36.38 -9.56
CA ALA A 271 -0.80 -37.61 -9.13
C ALA A 271 -0.80 -37.76 -7.60
N THR A 272 -0.53 -36.71 -6.83
CA THR A 272 -0.59 -36.79 -5.36
C THR A 272 -2.00 -37.09 -4.87
N ARG A 273 -3.04 -36.50 -5.47
CA ARG A 273 -4.45 -36.84 -5.19
C ARG A 273 -4.78 -38.29 -5.49
N GLU A 274 -4.24 -38.85 -6.56
CA GLU A 274 -4.40 -40.27 -6.89
C GLU A 274 -3.71 -41.18 -5.87
N VAL A 275 -2.54 -40.78 -5.37
CA VAL A 275 -1.88 -41.49 -4.27
C VAL A 275 -2.72 -41.44 -3.00
N THR A 276 -3.22 -40.26 -2.61
CA THR A 276 -4.13 -40.11 -1.46
C THR A 276 -5.36 -40.99 -1.61
N ALA A 277 -6.02 -40.96 -2.77
CA ALA A 277 -7.20 -41.79 -3.03
C ALA A 277 -6.88 -43.30 -2.95
N GLY A 278 -5.71 -43.71 -3.47
CA GLY A 278 -5.24 -45.10 -3.40
C GLY A 278 -4.93 -45.55 -1.97
N VAL A 279 -4.34 -44.69 -1.15
CA VAL A 279 -4.09 -44.96 0.27
C VAL A 279 -5.40 -45.12 1.03
N VAL A 280 -6.35 -44.19 0.84
CA VAL A 280 -7.69 -44.26 1.45
C VAL A 280 -8.43 -45.54 1.04
N ALA A 281 -8.36 -45.91 -0.24
CA ALA A 281 -8.98 -47.14 -0.74
C ALA A 281 -8.35 -48.40 -0.12
N ALA A 282 -7.03 -48.45 0.02
CA ALA A 282 -6.32 -49.57 0.64
C ALA A 282 -6.68 -49.72 2.13
N LEU A 283 -6.64 -48.62 2.90
CA LEU A 283 -7.04 -48.62 4.31
C LEU A 283 -8.50 -49.06 4.50
N THR A 284 -9.38 -48.64 3.59
CA THR A 284 -10.79 -49.05 3.59
C THR A 284 -10.96 -50.54 3.28
N ALA A 285 -10.21 -51.07 2.31
CA ALA A 285 -10.25 -52.48 1.93
C ALA A 285 -9.78 -53.40 3.07
N ASP A 286 -8.79 -52.95 3.84
CA ASP A 286 -8.27 -53.67 5.02
C ASP A 286 -9.15 -53.48 6.27
N ALA A 287 -10.32 -52.83 6.14
CA ALA A 287 -11.25 -52.53 7.22
C ALA A 287 -10.61 -51.77 8.41
N ILE A 288 -9.57 -50.99 8.14
CA ILE A 288 -8.89 -50.16 9.13
C ILE A 288 -9.75 -48.91 9.35
N ALA A 289 -10.17 -48.65 10.58
CA ALA A 289 -10.83 -47.39 10.91
C ALA A 289 -9.81 -46.25 10.89
N PHE A 290 -10.03 -45.23 10.08
CA PHE A 290 -9.14 -44.06 9.98
C PHE A 290 -9.92 -42.74 10.03
N ASP A 291 -9.23 -41.69 10.50
CA ASP A 291 -9.65 -40.30 10.35
C ASP A 291 -8.96 -39.75 9.10
N LYS A 292 -9.74 -39.22 8.15
CA LYS A 292 -9.21 -38.67 6.90
C LYS A 292 -8.21 -37.55 7.15
N VAL A 293 -8.45 -36.69 8.15
CA VAL A 293 -7.52 -35.59 8.49
C VAL A 293 -6.17 -36.14 8.93
N LYS A 294 -6.17 -37.24 9.70
CA LYS A 294 -4.92 -37.89 10.12
C LYS A 294 -4.18 -38.50 8.94
N VAL A 295 -4.89 -39.12 7.99
CA VAL A 295 -4.28 -39.62 6.74
C VAL A 295 -3.63 -38.47 5.97
N ASP A 296 -4.36 -37.38 5.76
CA ASP A 296 -3.88 -36.22 5.00
C ASP A 296 -2.64 -35.58 5.66
N ASN A 297 -2.61 -35.49 7.00
CA ASN A 297 -1.44 -35.00 7.75
C ASN A 297 -0.21 -35.90 7.60
N VAL A 298 -0.37 -37.23 7.70
CA VAL A 298 0.75 -38.17 7.54
C VAL A 298 1.28 -38.14 6.10
N LEU A 299 0.39 -38.04 5.10
CA LEU A 299 0.80 -37.87 3.72
C LEU A 299 1.61 -36.59 3.55
N PHE A 300 1.13 -35.46 4.08
CA PHE A 300 1.85 -34.19 4.05
C PHE A 300 3.25 -34.27 4.69
N ASP A 301 3.40 -34.96 5.83
CA ASP A 301 4.70 -35.17 6.48
C ASP A 301 5.67 -35.98 5.60
N ILE A 302 5.15 -36.98 4.88
CA ILE A 302 5.93 -37.77 3.92
C ILE A 302 6.36 -36.89 2.73
N GLU A 303 5.45 -36.09 2.18
CA GLU A 303 5.75 -35.13 1.10
C GLU A 303 6.85 -34.14 1.52
N ALA A 304 6.72 -33.57 2.73
CA ALA A 304 7.70 -32.67 3.32
C ALA A 304 9.07 -33.34 3.43
N ARG A 305 9.14 -34.56 3.98
CA ARG A 305 10.38 -35.31 4.13
C ARG A 305 11.05 -35.61 2.79
N ILE A 306 10.27 -36.04 1.78
CA ILE A 306 10.79 -36.35 0.44
C ILE A 306 11.43 -35.11 -0.18
N VAL A 307 10.70 -34.00 -0.27
CA VAL A 307 11.19 -32.77 -0.92
C VAL A 307 12.40 -32.19 -0.17
N ARG A 308 12.33 -32.12 1.16
CA ARG A 308 13.42 -31.55 1.98
C ARG A 308 14.69 -32.38 1.88
N SER A 309 14.58 -33.72 1.94
CA SER A 309 15.73 -34.61 1.84
C SER A 309 16.41 -34.55 0.47
N GLN A 310 15.63 -34.47 -0.60
CA GLN A 310 16.13 -34.30 -1.97
C GLN A 310 16.96 -33.03 -2.11
N ILE A 311 16.39 -31.88 -1.71
CA ILE A 311 17.06 -30.58 -1.79
C ILE A 311 18.32 -30.52 -0.93
N LEU A 312 18.27 -31.01 0.31
CA LEU A 312 19.43 -31.00 1.22
C LEU A 312 20.54 -31.97 0.78
N SER A 313 20.22 -32.95 -0.06
CA SER A 313 21.20 -33.88 -0.63
C SER A 313 21.83 -33.36 -1.93
N GLY A 314 21.45 -32.17 -2.38
CA GLY A 314 21.95 -31.55 -3.62
C GLY A 314 21.32 -32.12 -4.89
N GLU A 315 20.23 -32.88 -4.77
CA GLU A 315 19.46 -33.32 -5.93
C GLU A 315 18.66 -32.14 -6.53
N PRO A 316 18.25 -32.23 -7.81
CA PRO A 316 17.41 -31.21 -8.43
C PRO A 316 16.11 -30.98 -7.63
N ARG A 317 15.59 -29.76 -7.65
CA ARG A 317 14.28 -29.40 -7.05
C ARG A 317 13.13 -30.07 -7.81
N ILE A 318 11.91 -29.87 -7.30
CA ILE A 318 10.67 -30.48 -7.82
C ILE A 318 10.48 -30.23 -9.33
N ASP A 319 10.86 -29.04 -9.82
CA ASP A 319 10.76 -28.70 -11.25
C ASP A 319 12.06 -28.97 -12.05
N GLY A 320 13.06 -29.57 -11.41
CA GLY A 320 14.34 -29.94 -12.00
C GLY A 320 15.42 -28.85 -11.94
N ARG A 321 15.15 -27.68 -11.36
CA ARG A 321 16.15 -26.61 -11.19
C ARG A 321 17.13 -26.91 -10.05
N ASP A 322 18.26 -26.23 -10.06
CA ASP A 322 19.10 -26.08 -8.88
C ASP A 322 18.53 -25.04 -7.89
N THR A 323 19.24 -24.83 -6.79
CA THR A 323 18.83 -23.91 -5.74
C THR A 323 18.96 -22.43 -6.10
N ARG A 324 19.66 -22.07 -7.19
CA ARG A 324 19.99 -20.67 -7.55
C ARG A 324 19.26 -20.16 -8.78
N THR A 325 18.77 -21.05 -9.64
CA THR A 325 18.18 -20.73 -10.94
C THR A 325 16.77 -20.15 -10.80
N VAL A 326 16.56 -18.98 -11.42
CA VAL A 326 15.23 -18.37 -11.58
C VAL A 326 14.46 -19.08 -12.70
N ARG A 327 13.13 -19.20 -12.60
CA ARG A 327 12.31 -19.78 -13.69
C ARG A 327 12.35 -18.89 -14.92
N GLN A 328 12.01 -19.46 -16.07
CA GLN A 328 11.87 -18.71 -17.32
C GLN A 328 10.91 -17.53 -17.14
N ILE A 329 11.30 -16.38 -17.71
CA ILE A 329 10.52 -15.13 -17.68
C ILE A 329 10.07 -14.79 -19.09
N GLU A 330 8.81 -14.40 -19.22
CA GLU A 330 8.25 -13.82 -20.44
C GLU A 330 7.48 -12.55 -20.09
N ILE A 331 7.74 -11.49 -20.85
CA ILE A 331 7.23 -10.15 -20.57
C ILE A 331 6.59 -9.60 -21.85
N ARG A 332 5.36 -9.10 -21.72
CA ARG A 332 4.65 -8.39 -22.78
C ARG A 332 4.09 -7.07 -22.25
N ASN A 333 4.39 -5.98 -22.92
CA ASN A 333 3.92 -4.63 -22.58
C ASN A 333 2.75 -4.23 -23.49
N GLY A 334 1.93 -3.27 -23.07
CA GLY A 334 0.82 -2.75 -23.90
C GLY A 334 -0.21 -3.81 -24.29
N VAL A 335 -0.40 -4.85 -23.45
CA VAL A 335 -1.26 -6.01 -23.74
C VAL A 335 -2.76 -5.66 -23.78
N LEU A 336 -3.17 -4.57 -23.14
CA LEU A 336 -4.55 -4.09 -23.14
C LEU A 336 -4.65 -2.77 -23.92
N PRO A 337 -5.51 -2.67 -24.96
CA PRO A 337 -5.45 -1.56 -25.93
C PRO A 337 -5.97 -0.22 -25.40
N ARG A 338 -6.81 -0.20 -24.36
CA ARG A 338 -7.49 1.01 -23.88
C ARG A 338 -7.06 1.48 -22.48
N VAL A 339 -6.25 0.70 -21.78
CA VAL A 339 -5.72 1.12 -20.48
C VAL A 339 -4.53 2.05 -20.69
N HIS A 340 -4.16 2.84 -19.67
CA HIS A 340 -3.11 3.84 -19.85
C HIS A 340 -1.74 3.17 -19.97
N GLY A 341 -1.49 2.13 -19.18
CA GLY A 341 -0.38 1.20 -19.39
C GLY A 341 -0.73 -0.20 -18.91
N SER A 342 -0.11 -1.22 -19.51
CA SER A 342 -0.29 -2.61 -19.11
C SER A 342 0.95 -3.46 -19.32
N ALA A 343 1.07 -4.49 -18.49
CA ALA A 343 2.08 -5.52 -18.63
C ALA A 343 1.50 -6.89 -18.30
N LEU A 344 1.89 -7.91 -19.06
CA LEU A 344 1.75 -9.31 -18.68
C LEU A 344 3.15 -9.81 -18.32
N PHE A 345 3.38 -10.01 -17.02
CA PHE A 345 4.62 -10.55 -16.49
C PHE A 345 4.40 -12.01 -16.11
N THR A 346 5.16 -12.92 -16.71
CA THR A 346 5.08 -14.36 -16.45
C THR A 346 6.45 -14.86 -16.02
N ARG A 347 6.50 -15.61 -14.91
CA ARG A 347 7.70 -16.27 -14.41
C ARG A 347 7.37 -17.70 -14.02
N GLY A 348 7.77 -18.66 -14.87
CA GLY A 348 7.29 -20.03 -14.79
C GLY A 348 5.76 -20.08 -14.81
N GLU A 349 5.16 -20.78 -13.85
CA GLU A 349 3.70 -20.90 -13.68
C GLU A 349 3.14 -19.82 -12.70
N THR A 350 3.76 -18.64 -12.65
CA THR A 350 3.24 -17.46 -11.94
C THR A 350 3.09 -16.31 -12.93
N GLN A 351 1.87 -15.80 -13.09
CA GLN A 351 1.54 -14.76 -14.06
C GLN A 351 0.69 -13.65 -13.43
N ALA A 352 1.07 -12.41 -13.73
CA ALA A 352 0.32 -11.23 -13.34
C ALA A 352 0.01 -10.39 -14.59
N LEU A 353 -1.28 -10.16 -14.83
CA LEU A 353 -1.77 -9.13 -15.74
C LEU A 353 -1.96 -7.85 -14.94
N VAL A 354 -1.12 -6.86 -15.22
CA VAL A 354 -1.08 -5.61 -14.46
C VAL A 354 -1.48 -4.44 -15.34
N ALA A 355 -2.37 -3.59 -14.84
CA ALA A 355 -2.81 -2.39 -15.52
C ALA A 355 -2.55 -1.15 -14.65
N ALA A 356 -2.05 -0.09 -15.26
CA ALA A 356 -1.90 1.22 -14.67
C ALA A 356 -2.95 2.19 -15.24
N THR A 357 -3.56 2.96 -14.35
CA THR A 357 -4.52 4.02 -14.66
C THR A 357 -4.06 5.32 -14.02
N LEU A 358 -4.03 6.37 -14.81
CA LEU A 358 -3.67 7.73 -14.40
C LEU A 358 -4.94 8.54 -14.20
N GLY A 359 -5.01 9.26 -13.10
CA GLY A 359 -6.13 10.12 -12.73
C GLY A 359 -5.67 11.50 -12.32
N THR A 360 -6.64 12.34 -12.01
CA THR A 360 -6.43 13.67 -11.45
C THR A 360 -6.32 13.61 -9.92
N ASP A 361 -6.08 14.74 -9.28
CA ASP A 361 -6.11 14.82 -7.81
C ASP A 361 -7.45 14.42 -7.20
N ARG A 362 -8.56 14.57 -7.94
CA ARG A 362 -9.90 14.12 -7.52
C ARG A 362 -10.03 12.61 -7.42
N ASP A 363 -9.21 11.87 -8.17
CA ASP A 363 -9.19 10.40 -8.16
C ASP A 363 -8.29 9.83 -7.05
N SER A 364 -7.62 10.70 -6.29
CA SER A 364 -6.82 10.31 -5.13
C SER A 364 -7.71 9.76 -4.02
N GLN A 365 -7.21 8.76 -3.31
CA GLN A 365 -7.97 8.11 -2.26
C GLN A 365 -7.84 8.89 -0.94
N LYS A 366 -8.93 9.44 -0.44
CA LYS A 366 -8.97 10.04 0.91
C LYS A 366 -8.97 8.93 1.97
N ILE A 367 -8.03 9.00 2.90
CA ILE A 367 -7.88 8.07 4.01
C ILE A 367 -8.23 8.81 5.31
N ASP A 368 -9.35 8.44 5.92
CA ASP A 368 -9.76 8.89 7.26
C ASP A 368 -9.03 8.04 8.31
N ALA A 369 -7.74 8.33 8.52
CA ALA A 369 -6.92 7.63 9.51
C ALA A 369 -7.06 8.27 10.91
N LEU A 370 -6.86 7.44 11.94
CA LEU A 370 -6.94 7.87 13.33
C LEU A 370 -5.99 9.06 13.61
N ALA A 371 -4.75 8.97 13.13
CA ALA A 371 -3.70 9.99 13.24
C ALA A 371 -3.91 11.25 12.37
N GLY A 372 -5.00 11.34 11.58
CA GLY A 372 -5.27 12.47 10.69
C GLY A 372 -5.69 12.04 9.28
N GLU A 373 -6.57 12.82 8.67
CA GLU A 373 -6.97 12.60 7.27
C GLU A 373 -5.81 12.92 6.33
N PHE A 374 -5.58 12.08 5.33
CA PHE A 374 -4.63 12.35 4.25
C PHE A 374 -5.12 11.78 2.92
N SER A 375 -4.53 12.26 1.82
CA SER A 375 -4.82 11.76 0.48
C SER A 375 -3.69 10.86 -0.01
N GLU A 376 -4.05 9.69 -0.50
CA GLU A 376 -3.14 8.75 -1.14
C GLU A 376 -3.24 8.90 -2.67
N HIS A 377 -2.11 9.20 -3.28
CA HIS A 377 -2.01 9.41 -4.74
C HIS A 377 -1.56 8.15 -5.46
N PHE A 378 -0.94 7.20 -4.77
CA PHE A 378 -0.54 5.92 -5.35
C PHE A 378 -1.32 4.77 -4.71
N MET A 379 -2.17 4.15 -5.52
CA MET A 379 -2.99 3.01 -5.11
C MET A 379 -2.49 1.75 -5.82
N LEU A 380 -2.30 0.68 -5.07
CA LEU A 380 -1.99 -0.63 -5.64
C LEU A 380 -3.00 -1.64 -5.10
N HIS A 381 -3.82 -2.18 -6.00
CA HIS A 381 -4.76 -3.23 -5.69
C HIS A 381 -4.27 -4.56 -6.26
N TYR A 382 -4.25 -5.56 -5.41
CA TYR A 382 -3.85 -6.92 -5.76
C TYR A 382 -5.07 -7.82 -5.64
N ASN A 383 -5.32 -8.62 -6.67
CA ASN A 383 -6.43 -9.56 -6.73
C ASN A 383 -5.90 -10.95 -7.09
N MET A 384 -6.33 -11.96 -6.34
CA MET A 384 -5.99 -13.36 -6.59
C MET A 384 -7.27 -14.20 -6.74
N PRO A 385 -7.84 -14.25 -7.95
CA PRO A 385 -9.01 -15.06 -8.22
C PRO A 385 -8.70 -16.56 -8.06
N PRO A 386 -9.70 -17.40 -7.73
CA PRO A 386 -9.48 -18.81 -7.43
C PRO A 386 -9.00 -19.62 -8.64
N PHE A 387 -9.31 -19.18 -9.87
CA PHE A 387 -8.82 -19.84 -11.08
C PHE A 387 -7.29 -19.76 -11.21
N ALA A 388 -6.62 -18.80 -10.55
CA ALA A 388 -5.17 -18.65 -10.62
C ALA A 388 -4.42 -19.85 -10.01
N THR A 389 -5.07 -20.59 -9.12
CA THR A 389 -4.57 -21.85 -8.55
C THR A 389 -5.26 -23.08 -9.12
N GLY A 390 -6.18 -22.92 -10.09
CA GLY A 390 -7.00 -24.00 -10.63
C GLY A 390 -8.12 -24.46 -9.68
N GLU A 391 -8.53 -23.60 -8.74
CA GLU A 391 -9.55 -23.91 -7.74
C GLU A 391 -10.86 -23.16 -7.99
N THR A 392 -11.93 -23.57 -7.31
CA THR A 392 -13.18 -22.80 -7.22
C THR A 392 -13.23 -22.09 -5.87
N GLY A 393 -13.89 -20.93 -5.81
CA GLY A 393 -13.97 -20.18 -4.56
C GLY A 393 -14.83 -18.94 -4.67
N ARG A 394 -15.13 -18.33 -3.52
CA ARG A 394 -15.89 -17.07 -3.47
C ARG A 394 -15.07 -15.93 -4.06
N VAL A 395 -15.64 -15.23 -5.03
CA VAL A 395 -15.12 -13.98 -5.60
C VAL A 395 -15.85 -12.79 -4.97
N GLY A 396 -15.16 -11.68 -4.76
CA GLY A 396 -15.75 -10.45 -4.22
C GLY A 396 -14.75 -9.60 -3.45
N THR A 397 -15.03 -9.37 -2.17
CA THR A 397 -14.21 -8.52 -1.31
C THR A 397 -12.80 -9.10 -1.10
N PRO A 398 -11.73 -8.30 -1.26
CA PRO A 398 -10.36 -8.75 -1.04
C PRO A 398 -10.15 -9.36 0.35
N LYS A 399 -9.45 -10.49 0.41
CA LYS A 399 -9.04 -11.16 1.64
C LYS A 399 -7.85 -10.44 2.27
N ARG A 400 -7.59 -10.72 3.55
CA ARG A 400 -6.41 -10.17 4.28
C ARG A 400 -5.10 -10.40 3.51
N ARG A 401 -4.90 -11.59 2.93
CA ARG A 401 -3.69 -11.92 2.16
C ARG A 401 -3.55 -11.06 0.89
N GLU A 402 -4.66 -10.80 0.19
CA GLU A 402 -4.65 -9.97 -1.01
C GLU A 402 -4.27 -8.52 -0.69
N ILE A 403 -4.84 -7.96 0.39
CA ILE A 403 -4.49 -6.63 0.89
C ILE A 403 -3.00 -6.58 1.31
N GLY A 404 -2.52 -7.60 2.04
CA GLY A 404 -1.11 -7.69 2.44
C GLY A 404 -0.14 -7.76 1.27
N HIS A 405 -0.43 -8.58 0.25
CA HIS A 405 0.40 -8.67 -0.95
C HIS A 405 0.37 -7.36 -1.77
N GLY A 406 -0.79 -6.72 -1.87
CA GLY A 406 -0.91 -5.40 -2.50
C GLY A 406 -0.08 -4.35 -1.77
N ARG A 407 -0.11 -4.33 -0.44
CA ARG A 407 0.73 -3.43 0.35
C ARG A 407 2.21 -3.71 0.17
N LEU A 408 2.64 -4.98 0.18
CA LEU A 408 4.04 -5.33 -0.07
C LEU A 408 4.51 -4.83 -1.44
N ALA A 409 3.71 -5.05 -2.48
CA ALA A 409 4.04 -4.58 -3.81
C ALA A 409 4.06 -3.04 -3.90
N LYS A 410 3.16 -2.37 -3.18
CA LYS A 410 3.13 -0.90 -3.08
C LYS A 410 4.41 -0.37 -2.44
N ARG A 411 4.80 -0.89 -1.26
CA ARG A 411 6.03 -0.52 -0.55
C ARG A 411 7.25 -0.61 -1.46
N ALA A 412 7.33 -1.68 -2.27
CA ALA A 412 8.44 -1.89 -3.19
C ALA A 412 8.54 -0.81 -4.29
N LEU A 413 7.41 -0.27 -4.76
CA LEU A 413 7.37 0.67 -5.89
C LEU A 413 7.43 2.13 -5.46
N VAL A 414 6.95 2.49 -4.26
CA VAL A 414 6.91 3.88 -3.76
C VAL A 414 8.28 4.56 -3.83
N ALA A 415 9.36 3.82 -3.52
CA ALA A 415 10.72 4.34 -3.50
C ALA A 415 11.25 4.86 -4.85
N VAL A 416 10.63 4.45 -5.98
CA VAL A 416 11.05 4.86 -7.33
C VAL A 416 10.02 5.74 -8.04
N LEU A 417 8.92 6.09 -7.37
CA LEU A 417 7.93 6.98 -7.97
C LEU A 417 8.53 8.38 -8.19
N PRO A 418 8.12 9.07 -9.27
CA PRO A 418 8.44 10.48 -9.47
C PRO A 418 7.78 11.34 -8.40
N ASP A 419 8.33 12.53 -8.21
CA ASP A 419 7.74 13.50 -7.29
C ASP A 419 6.48 14.11 -7.93
N ARG A 420 5.53 14.59 -7.11
CA ARG A 420 4.25 15.10 -7.61
C ARG A 420 4.39 16.32 -8.53
N THR A 421 5.45 17.09 -8.36
CA THR A 421 5.77 18.24 -9.22
C THR A 421 6.25 17.82 -10.61
N GLU A 422 6.89 16.66 -10.72
CA GLU A 422 7.37 16.08 -11.98
C GLU A 422 6.24 15.33 -12.70
N PHE A 423 5.43 14.59 -11.95
CA PHE A 423 4.33 13.80 -12.51
C PHE A 423 3.04 14.00 -11.70
N PRO A 424 2.23 15.04 -12.02
CA PRO A 424 1.10 15.47 -11.20
C PRO A 424 -0.17 14.62 -11.40
N TYR A 425 -0.02 13.30 -11.45
CA TYR A 425 -1.11 12.34 -11.60
C TYR A 425 -1.33 11.54 -10.31
N SER A 426 -2.59 11.22 -10.03
CA SER A 426 -2.87 10.04 -9.20
C SER A 426 -2.68 8.78 -10.04
N MET A 427 -2.20 7.72 -9.41
CA MET A 427 -1.79 6.49 -10.07
C MET A 427 -2.46 5.30 -9.38
N ARG A 428 -3.26 4.56 -10.14
CA ARG A 428 -3.84 3.29 -9.69
C ARG A 428 -3.24 2.15 -10.48
N VAL A 429 -2.61 1.22 -9.78
CA VAL A 429 -2.14 -0.05 -10.32
C VAL A 429 -3.07 -1.15 -9.83
N VAL A 430 -3.52 -2.01 -10.75
CA VAL A 430 -4.27 -3.21 -10.43
C VAL A 430 -3.51 -4.41 -10.97
N SER A 431 -3.14 -5.33 -10.09
CA SER A 431 -2.51 -6.60 -10.45
C SER A 431 -3.52 -7.72 -10.33
N GLU A 432 -3.94 -8.27 -11.48
CA GLU A 432 -4.76 -9.47 -11.57
C GLU A 432 -3.85 -10.68 -11.72
N ILE A 433 -3.82 -11.56 -10.71
CA ILE A 433 -3.05 -12.79 -10.79
C ILE A 433 -3.83 -13.80 -11.62
N THR A 434 -3.24 -14.23 -12.75
CA THR A 434 -3.87 -15.17 -13.67
C THR A 434 -3.37 -16.60 -13.48
N GLU A 435 -2.14 -16.75 -12.97
CA GLU A 435 -1.53 -18.02 -12.60
C GLU A 435 -0.68 -17.84 -11.33
N SER A 436 -0.67 -18.82 -10.42
CA SER A 436 0.16 -18.76 -9.21
C SER A 436 0.76 -20.11 -8.84
N ASN A 437 2.08 -20.20 -8.98
CA ASN A 437 2.89 -21.28 -8.45
C ASN A 437 4.17 -20.76 -7.79
N GLY A 438 4.08 -19.65 -7.08
CA GLY A 438 5.22 -19.06 -6.37
C GLY A 438 5.19 -17.54 -6.44
N SER A 439 5.09 -16.90 -5.28
CA SER A 439 5.09 -15.45 -5.05
C SER A 439 4.57 -14.56 -6.19
N SER A 440 3.27 -14.66 -6.43
CA SER A 440 2.51 -13.71 -7.25
C SER A 440 2.68 -12.25 -6.78
N SER A 441 2.94 -12.01 -5.49
CA SER A 441 3.25 -10.66 -4.98
C SER A 441 4.48 -10.02 -5.63
N MET A 442 5.52 -10.80 -5.92
CA MET A 442 6.72 -10.30 -6.60
C MET A 442 6.50 -10.14 -8.10
N ALA A 443 5.67 -11.00 -8.70
CA ALA A 443 5.20 -10.78 -10.08
C ALA A 443 4.41 -9.47 -10.20
N SER A 444 3.61 -9.11 -9.19
CA SER A 444 2.90 -7.82 -9.14
C SER A 444 3.85 -6.62 -9.04
N VAL A 445 4.97 -6.73 -8.33
CA VAL A 445 6.01 -5.68 -8.32
C VAL A 445 6.59 -5.49 -9.72
N CYS A 446 7.05 -6.58 -10.34
CA CYS A 446 7.65 -6.53 -11.68
C CYS A 446 6.66 -6.00 -12.73
N GLY A 447 5.45 -6.57 -12.76
CA GLY A 447 4.38 -6.14 -13.67
C GLY A 447 3.88 -4.72 -13.39
N GLY A 448 3.82 -4.31 -12.11
CA GLY A 448 3.46 -2.95 -11.71
C GLY A 448 4.47 -1.92 -12.17
N CYS A 449 5.75 -2.21 -12.01
CA CYS A 449 6.85 -1.39 -12.55
C CYS A 449 6.68 -1.21 -14.07
N LEU A 450 6.55 -2.32 -14.80
CA LEU A 450 6.42 -2.29 -16.26
C LEU A 450 5.15 -1.57 -16.73
N ALA A 451 4.01 -1.78 -16.05
CA ALA A 451 2.75 -1.14 -16.40
C ALA A 451 2.77 0.37 -16.15
N LEU A 452 3.44 0.84 -15.10
CA LEU A 452 3.65 2.27 -14.83
C LEU A 452 4.53 2.89 -15.91
N MET A 453 5.65 2.25 -16.25
CA MET A 453 6.53 2.72 -17.32
C MET A 453 5.85 2.71 -18.70
N ASP A 454 5.04 1.69 -18.98
CA ASP A 454 4.21 1.59 -20.20
C ASP A 454 3.11 2.67 -20.26
N ALA A 455 2.68 3.18 -19.10
CA ALA A 455 1.74 4.30 -18.97
C ALA A 455 2.40 5.69 -19.12
N GLY A 456 3.73 5.74 -19.27
CA GLY A 456 4.49 6.98 -19.35
C GLY A 456 4.82 7.61 -18.01
N VAL A 457 4.76 6.84 -16.91
CA VAL A 457 5.22 7.30 -15.59
C VAL A 457 6.75 7.30 -15.58
N PRO A 458 7.42 8.45 -15.31
CA PRO A 458 8.87 8.54 -15.27
C PRO A 458 9.40 7.94 -13.95
N LEU A 459 9.42 6.61 -13.85
CA LEU A 459 10.02 5.94 -12.69
C LEU A 459 11.53 6.20 -12.63
N LYS A 460 12.05 6.43 -11.43
CA LYS A 460 13.48 6.69 -11.16
C LYS A 460 14.38 5.50 -11.55
N ALA A 461 13.84 4.28 -11.49
CA ALA A 461 14.50 3.03 -11.90
C ALA A 461 13.49 1.87 -12.00
N HIS A 462 13.84 0.79 -12.70
CA HIS A 462 13.11 -0.47 -12.61
C HIS A 462 13.22 -1.09 -11.22
N VAL A 463 12.12 -1.69 -10.76
CA VAL A 463 12.06 -2.48 -9.53
C VAL A 463 11.63 -3.89 -9.85
N ALA A 464 12.44 -4.87 -9.44
CA ALA A 464 12.08 -6.28 -9.52
C ALA A 464 11.95 -6.89 -8.13
N GLY A 465 11.13 -7.94 -8.05
CA GLY A 465 10.93 -8.73 -6.84
C GLY A 465 11.31 -10.19 -7.03
N ILE A 466 11.87 -10.81 -6.00
CA ILE A 466 12.14 -12.24 -5.93
C ILE A 466 11.63 -12.82 -4.62
N ALA A 467 11.13 -14.05 -4.68
CA ALA A 467 10.82 -14.84 -3.50
C ALA A 467 11.84 -15.93 -3.32
N MET A 468 12.23 -16.09 -2.08
CA MET A 468 13.32 -16.93 -1.65
C MET A 468 12.81 -17.81 -0.51
N GLY A 469 13.37 -19.01 -0.41
CA GLY A 469 13.06 -19.93 0.68
C GLY A 469 14.33 -20.47 1.29
N LEU A 470 14.17 -21.11 2.43
CA LEU A 470 15.25 -21.80 3.11
C LEU A 470 14.75 -23.08 3.75
N ILE A 471 15.50 -24.16 3.54
CA ILE A 471 15.30 -25.44 4.23
C ILE A 471 16.53 -25.68 5.11
N LYS A 472 16.31 -26.09 6.35
CA LYS A 472 17.34 -26.35 7.35
C LYS A 472 17.04 -27.63 8.12
N ASP A 473 18.06 -28.45 8.29
CA ASP A 473 18.04 -29.66 9.12
C ASP A 473 19.38 -29.81 9.84
N GLY A 474 19.35 -29.66 11.17
CA GLY A 474 20.56 -29.57 11.98
C GLY A 474 21.48 -28.46 11.46
N ASN A 475 22.69 -28.82 11.05
CA ASN A 475 23.69 -27.88 10.50
C ASN A 475 23.63 -27.74 8.97
N ARG A 476 22.82 -28.54 8.28
CA ARG A 476 22.66 -28.47 6.82
C ARG A 476 21.56 -27.47 6.49
N PHE A 477 21.79 -26.65 5.47
CA PHE A 477 20.76 -25.77 4.94
C PHE A 477 20.91 -25.57 3.43
N ALA A 478 19.81 -25.22 2.77
CA ALA A 478 19.76 -24.84 1.37
C ALA A 478 18.91 -23.58 1.21
N VAL A 479 19.44 -22.57 0.51
CA VAL A 479 18.71 -21.36 0.13
C VAL A 479 18.15 -21.55 -1.28
N LEU A 480 16.86 -21.34 -1.44
CA LEU A 480 16.12 -21.56 -2.68
C LEU A 480 15.77 -20.24 -3.34
N THR A 481 16.19 -20.06 -4.60
CA THR A 481 15.80 -18.94 -5.45
C THR A 481 14.50 -19.22 -6.20
N ASP A 482 13.61 -18.22 -6.24
CA ASP A 482 12.34 -18.28 -6.97
C ASP A 482 11.52 -19.52 -6.59
N ILE A 483 11.11 -19.54 -5.32
CA ILE A 483 10.40 -20.66 -4.72
C ILE A 483 9.04 -20.93 -5.37
N LEU A 484 8.70 -22.21 -5.43
CA LEU A 484 7.38 -22.72 -5.81
C LEU A 484 6.40 -22.63 -4.62
N GLY A 485 5.10 -22.80 -4.90
CA GLY A 485 4.09 -22.89 -3.83
C GLY A 485 4.35 -24.06 -2.87
N ASP A 486 4.78 -25.21 -3.39
CA ASP A 486 5.13 -26.38 -2.58
C ASP A 486 6.32 -26.07 -1.66
N GLU A 487 7.36 -25.40 -2.18
CA GLU A 487 8.58 -25.09 -1.43
C GLU A 487 8.34 -24.02 -0.36
N ASP A 488 7.39 -23.11 -0.56
CA ASP A 488 6.93 -22.14 0.46
C ASP A 488 6.28 -22.86 1.65
N HIS A 489 5.39 -23.82 1.37
CA HIS A 489 4.70 -24.58 2.41
C HIS A 489 5.68 -25.45 3.22
N LEU A 490 6.66 -26.06 2.54
CA LEU A 490 7.61 -27.01 3.12
C LEU A 490 8.90 -26.37 3.66
N GLY A 491 9.17 -25.11 3.32
CA GLY A 491 10.32 -24.34 3.76
C GLY A 491 10.20 -23.85 5.21
N ASP A 492 11.35 -23.67 5.85
CA ASP A 492 11.47 -23.21 7.23
C ASP A 492 11.47 -21.68 7.36
N MET A 493 11.75 -21.01 6.25
CA MET A 493 11.70 -19.58 6.12
C MET A 493 11.36 -19.23 4.67
N ASP A 494 10.45 -18.28 4.51
CA ASP A 494 10.16 -17.63 3.23
C ASP A 494 10.46 -16.14 3.35
N PHE A 495 11.08 -15.57 2.33
CA PHE A 495 11.29 -14.14 2.30
C PHE A 495 11.23 -13.58 0.88
N LYS A 496 10.86 -12.32 0.81
CA LYS A 496 10.57 -11.60 -0.43
C LYS A 496 11.43 -10.35 -0.43
N VAL A 497 12.22 -10.19 -1.47
CA VAL A 497 13.14 -9.06 -1.63
C VAL A 497 12.77 -8.34 -2.92
N ALA A 498 12.45 -7.05 -2.80
CA ALA A 498 12.23 -6.19 -3.94
C ALA A 498 13.20 -5.00 -3.92
N GLY A 499 13.58 -4.53 -5.10
CA GLY A 499 14.54 -3.44 -5.20
C GLY A 499 14.99 -3.17 -6.63
N THR A 500 15.87 -2.18 -6.73
CA THR A 500 16.53 -1.75 -7.96
C THR A 500 17.92 -2.37 -8.04
N THR A 501 18.71 -1.93 -9.03
CA THR A 501 20.15 -2.20 -9.09
C THR A 501 20.94 -1.50 -7.98
N ALA A 502 20.43 -0.37 -7.45
CA ALA A 502 21.09 0.41 -6.41
C ALA A 502 20.85 -0.14 -4.99
N GLY A 503 19.70 -0.75 -4.74
CA GLY A 503 19.40 -1.32 -3.43
C GLY A 503 17.98 -1.86 -3.27
N ILE A 504 17.68 -2.30 -2.06
CA ILE A 504 16.39 -2.85 -1.63
C ILE A 504 15.39 -1.71 -1.41
N THR A 505 14.18 -1.91 -1.92
CA THR A 505 13.03 -1.03 -1.67
C THR A 505 12.00 -1.66 -0.73
N ALA A 506 11.92 -2.98 -0.67
CA ALA A 506 11.12 -3.69 0.33
C ALA A 506 11.72 -5.05 0.68
N LEU A 507 11.63 -5.44 1.94
CA LEU A 507 12.03 -6.73 2.47
C LEU A 507 10.90 -7.26 3.37
N GLN A 508 10.46 -8.48 3.10
CA GLN A 508 9.50 -9.20 3.95
C GLN A 508 10.08 -10.57 4.27
N MET A 509 10.09 -10.97 5.53
CA MET A 509 10.59 -12.28 5.97
C MET A 509 9.58 -12.91 6.92
N ASP A 510 9.35 -14.20 6.76
CA ASP A 510 8.56 -15.04 7.64
C ASP A 510 9.40 -16.29 7.96
N ILE A 511 9.69 -16.48 9.24
CA ILE A 511 10.57 -17.55 9.73
C ILE A 511 9.73 -18.45 10.64
N LYS A 512 9.64 -19.73 10.29
CA LYS A 512 8.82 -20.74 10.98
C LYS A 512 9.58 -21.49 12.06
N ILE A 513 10.91 -21.50 12.01
CA ILE A 513 11.77 -22.22 12.96
C ILE A 513 12.73 -21.29 13.69
N GLN A 514 13.29 -21.77 14.78
CA GLN A 514 14.41 -21.10 15.45
C GLN A 514 15.75 -21.48 14.81
N GLY A 515 16.78 -20.67 15.06
CA GLY A 515 18.17 -20.99 14.67
C GLY A 515 18.57 -20.55 13.25
N ILE A 516 17.86 -19.59 12.66
CA ILE A 516 18.35 -18.86 11.47
C ILE A 516 19.28 -17.74 11.92
N THR A 517 20.58 -17.91 11.68
CA THR A 517 21.60 -16.95 12.12
C THR A 517 21.74 -15.77 11.15
N LYS A 518 22.42 -14.71 11.59
CA LYS A 518 22.75 -13.55 10.75
C LYS A 518 23.50 -13.97 9.49
N GLU A 519 24.44 -14.91 9.63
CA GLU A 519 25.28 -15.40 8.55
C GLU A 519 24.43 -16.12 7.48
N ILE A 520 23.45 -16.92 7.92
CA ILE A 520 22.51 -17.57 7.02
C ILE A 520 21.68 -16.53 6.26
N MET A 521 21.17 -15.49 6.95
CA MET A 521 20.42 -14.40 6.31
C MET A 521 21.27 -13.62 5.31
N GLN A 522 22.56 -13.40 5.60
CA GLN A 522 23.48 -12.72 4.69
C GLN A 522 23.70 -13.51 3.40
N VAL A 523 23.91 -14.82 3.49
CA VAL A 523 24.00 -15.71 2.32
C VAL A 523 22.70 -15.66 1.51
N ALA A 524 21.56 -15.70 2.20
CA ALA A 524 20.26 -15.70 1.56
C ALA A 524 19.98 -14.37 0.80
N LEU A 525 20.31 -13.22 1.40
CA LEU A 525 20.18 -11.91 0.76
C LEU A 525 21.15 -11.72 -0.41
N ALA A 526 22.38 -12.25 -0.33
CA ALA A 526 23.32 -12.20 -1.43
C ALA A 526 22.79 -12.98 -2.66
N GLN A 527 22.28 -14.19 -2.44
CA GLN A 527 21.65 -14.99 -3.49
C GLN A 527 20.38 -14.31 -4.05
N ALA A 528 19.59 -13.66 -3.20
CA ALA A 528 18.42 -12.90 -3.62
C ALA A 528 18.80 -11.69 -4.50
N LYS A 529 19.92 -11.01 -4.21
CA LYS A 529 20.44 -9.91 -5.02
C LYS A 529 20.78 -10.36 -6.44
N GLU A 530 21.50 -11.47 -6.58
CA GLU A 530 21.84 -12.04 -7.88
C GLU A 530 20.58 -12.33 -8.71
N ALA A 531 19.59 -12.98 -8.10
CA ALA A 531 18.32 -13.30 -8.75
C ALA A 531 17.52 -12.04 -9.14
N ARG A 532 17.48 -11.04 -8.25
CA ARG A 532 16.83 -9.75 -8.51
C ARG A 532 17.47 -9.04 -9.70
N LEU A 533 18.80 -8.99 -9.76
CA LEU A 533 19.54 -8.37 -10.87
C LEU A 533 19.30 -9.11 -12.20
N HIS A 534 19.22 -10.44 -12.18
CA HIS A 534 18.85 -11.21 -13.37
C HIS A 534 17.45 -10.84 -13.88
N ILE A 535 16.45 -10.78 -12.99
CA ILE A 535 15.08 -10.39 -13.35
C ILE A 535 15.02 -8.95 -13.87
N LEU A 536 15.76 -8.02 -13.26
CA LEU A 536 15.89 -6.66 -13.75
C LEU A 536 16.44 -6.62 -15.18
N GLY A 537 17.44 -7.44 -15.50
CA GLY A 537 17.98 -7.55 -16.86
C GLY A 537 16.94 -7.97 -17.89
N GLU A 538 16.10 -8.97 -17.57
CA GLU A 538 14.98 -9.39 -18.43
C GLU A 538 13.95 -8.26 -18.60
N MET A 539 13.61 -7.57 -17.50
CA MET A 539 12.67 -6.45 -17.51
C MET A 539 13.16 -5.25 -18.35
N THR A 540 14.42 -4.86 -18.19
CA THR A 540 15.04 -3.79 -18.98
C THR A 540 15.14 -4.17 -20.45
N SER A 541 15.37 -5.45 -20.77
CA SER A 541 15.38 -5.93 -22.16
C SER A 541 13.98 -5.84 -22.80
N ALA A 542 12.92 -6.08 -22.02
CA ALA A 542 11.54 -5.97 -22.50
C ALA A 542 11.05 -4.51 -22.63
N LEU A 543 11.43 -3.65 -21.68
CA LEU A 543 11.13 -2.22 -21.70
C LEU A 543 12.30 -1.42 -21.10
N GLY A 544 13.14 -0.85 -21.95
CA GLY A 544 14.36 -0.15 -21.54
C GLY A 544 14.12 1.13 -20.75
N GLU A 545 13.20 1.98 -21.22
CA GLU A 545 12.83 3.24 -20.55
C GLU A 545 11.30 3.40 -20.54
N ALA A 546 10.80 4.28 -19.66
CA ALA A 546 9.40 4.64 -19.66
C ALA A 546 9.02 5.33 -20.98
N LYS A 547 7.75 5.17 -21.41
CA LYS A 547 7.28 5.91 -22.58
C LYS A 547 7.37 7.42 -22.32
N THR A 548 7.77 8.17 -23.34
CA THR A 548 7.90 9.64 -23.24
C THR A 548 6.56 10.34 -23.14
N GLU A 549 5.52 9.76 -23.73
CA GLU A 549 4.17 10.32 -23.69
C GLU A 549 3.21 9.38 -22.94
N VAL A 550 2.32 9.97 -22.15
CA VAL A 550 1.18 9.27 -21.57
C VAL A 550 0.21 8.82 -22.67
N SER A 551 -0.54 7.75 -22.41
CA SER A 551 -1.56 7.23 -23.33
C SER A 551 -2.52 8.33 -23.80
N GLN A 552 -2.95 8.26 -25.08
CA GLN A 552 -4.00 9.13 -25.62
C GLN A 552 -5.35 9.01 -24.88
N PHE A 553 -5.56 7.92 -24.17
CA PHE A 553 -6.76 7.70 -23.35
C PHE A 553 -6.60 8.24 -21.92
N ALA A 554 -5.35 8.55 -21.51
CA ALA A 554 -5.09 9.18 -20.24
C ALA A 554 -5.51 10.66 -20.29
N PRO A 555 -6.02 11.23 -19.18
CA PRO A 555 -6.22 12.66 -19.10
C PRO A 555 -4.87 13.35 -19.30
N ARG A 556 -4.78 14.33 -20.21
CA ARG A 556 -3.63 15.23 -20.27
C ARG A 556 -3.89 16.39 -19.32
N LEU A 557 -2.89 16.72 -18.51
CA LEU A 557 -2.95 17.83 -17.56
C LEU A 557 -2.34 19.09 -18.20
N TYR A 558 -3.15 20.13 -18.33
CA TYR A 558 -2.75 21.44 -18.80
C TYR A 558 -2.79 22.41 -17.64
N THR A 559 -1.63 22.95 -17.26
CA THR A 559 -1.52 23.90 -16.17
C THR A 559 -1.48 25.34 -16.70
N MET A 560 -2.17 26.25 -16.03
CA MET A 560 -2.05 27.69 -16.23
C MET A 560 -2.05 28.39 -14.88
N LYS A 561 -1.37 29.54 -14.77
CA LYS A 561 -1.35 30.32 -13.54
C LYS A 561 -2.15 31.60 -13.70
N ILE A 562 -3.01 31.88 -12.73
CA ILE A 562 -3.81 33.10 -12.65
C ILE A 562 -3.44 33.89 -11.39
N ASN A 563 -3.86 35.16 -11.33
CA ASN A 563 -3.76 35.92 -10.10
C ASN A 563 -4.61 35.26 -8.99
N PRO A 564 -4.07 34.96 -7.79
CA PRO A 564 -4.84 34.36 -6.69
C PRO A 564 -6.13 35.11 -6.33
N GLU A 565 -6.17 36.43 -6.52
CA GLU A 565 -7.39 37.23 -6.28
C GLU A 565 -8.54 36.85 -7.23
N LYS A 566 -8.21 36.29 -8.40
CA LYS A 566 -9.15 35.89 -9.46
C LYS A 566 -9.68 34.47 -9.32
N ILE A 567 -9.19 33.70 -8.34
CA ILE A 567 -9.72 32.36 -8.04
C ILE A 567 -11.24 32.43 -7.80
N ARG A 568 -11.71 33.47 -7.11
CA ARG A 568 -13.14 33.68 -6.82
C ARG A 568 -13.99 33.86 -8.08
N ASP A 569 -13.44 34.51 -9.11
CA ASP A 569 -14.13 34.78 -10.37
C ASP A 569 -14.29 33.49 -11.19
N VAL A 570 -13.27 32.63 -11.20
CA VAL A 570 -13.29 31.33 -11.90
C VAL A 570 -14.18 30.31 -11.18
N ILE A 571 -14.16 30.26 -9.84
CA ILE A 571 -15.06 29.39 -9.07
C ILE A 571 -16.51 29.88 -9.21
N GLY A 572 -16.73 31.19 -9.10
CA GLY A 572 -18.04 31.82 -9.07
C GLY A 572 -18.80 31.57 -7.77
N LYS A 573 -19.95 32.24 -7.60
CA LYS A 573 -20.78 32.12 -6.40
C LYS A 573 -21.25 30.66 -6.21
N GLY A 574 -20.79 30.02 -5.14
CA GLY A 574 -21.15 28.63 -4.81
C GLY A 574 -20.59 27.58 -5.79
N GLY A 575 -19.58 27.92 -6.60
CA GLY A 575 -19.02 27.01 -7.61
C GLY A 575 -19.81 26.96 -8.92
N ALA A 576 -20.73 27.89 -9.16
CA ALA A 576 -21.57 27.87 -10.36
C ALA A 576 -20.76 28.02 -11.67
N THR A 577 -19.79 28.93 -11.70
CA THR A 577 -18.98 29.20 -12.90
C THR A 577 -18.09 28.01 -13.25
N ILE A 578 -17.37 27.46 -12.26
CA ILE A 578 -16.52 26.29 -12.50
C ILE A 578 -17.33 25.06 -12.93
N ARG A 579 -18.52 24.84 -12.35
CA ARG A 579 -19.42 23.75 -12.77
C ARG A 579 -19.86 23.93 -14.22
N ALA A 580 -20.29 25.13 -14.60
CA ALA A 580 -20.68 25.44 -15.97
C ALA A 580 -19.51 25.23 -16.94
N LEU A 581 -18.30 25.69 -16.59
CA LEU A 581 -17.08 25.46 -17.40
C LEU A 581 -16.79 23.97 -17.57
N THR A 582 -16.85 23.18 -16.49
CA THR A 582 -16.60 21.73 -16.58
C THR A 582 -17.67 21.00 -17.39
N GLU A 583 -18.93 21.42 -17.31
CA GLU A 583 -20.05 20.83 -18.05
C GLU A 583 -20.00 21.20 -19.54
N GLU A 584 -19.74 22.47 -19.86
CA GLU A 584 -19.63 22.99 -21.23
C GLU A 584 -18.44 22.37 -21.97
N THR A 585 -17.28 22.31 -21.30
CA THR A 585 -16.03 21.84 -21.93
C THR A 585 -15.85 20.33 -21.83
N GLY A 586 -16.57 19.66 -20.92
CA GLY A 586 -16.35 18.25 -20.59
C GLY A 586 -14.97 17.98 -19.95
N THR A 587 -14.31 19.01 -19.41
CA THR A 587 -13.00 18.89 -18.75
C THR A 587 -13.13 18.84 -17.23
N THR A 588 -12.12 18.31 -16.56
CA THR A 588 -11.99 18.42 -15.10
C THR A 588 -11.06 19.57 -14.78
N ILE A 589 -11.53 20.55 -14.01
CA ILE A 589 -10.76 21.74 -13.64
C ILE A 589 -10.54 21.71 -12.13
N ASP A 590 -9.27 21.79 -11.73
CA ASP A 590 -8.83 21.93 -10.35
C ASP A 590 -8.08 23.25 -10.17
N ILE A 591 -8.28 23.92 -9.03
CA ILE A 591 -7.74 25.26 -8.76
C ILE A 591 -7.03 25.23 -7.42
N GLY A 592 -5.71 25.39 -7.45
CA GLY A 592 -4.86 25.54 -6.28
C GLY A 592 -4.98 26.92 -5.64
N GLU A 593 -4.69 26.98 -4.34
CA GLU A 593 -4.76 28.22 -3.55
C GLU A 593 -3.77 29.30 -4.02
N ASP A 594 -2.70 28.91 -4.69
CA ASP A 594 -1.68 29.79 -5.25
C ASP A 594 -2.04 30.36 -6.65
N GLY A 595 -3.26 30.07 -7.13
CA GLY A 595 -3.73 30.47 -8.46
C GLY A 595 -3.32 29.54 -9.59
N THR A 596 -2.72 28.38 -9.29
CA THR A 596 -2.45 27.35 -10.31
C THR A 596 -3.74 26.62 -10.67
N ILE A 597 -4.12 26.64 -11.94
CA ILE A 597 -5.29 25.92 -12.47
C ILE A 597 -4.79 24.74 -13.30
N THR A 598 -5.28 23.55 -12.97
CA THR A 598 -5.01 22.30 -13.69
C THR A 598 -6.26 21.85 -14.43
N ILE A 599 -6.19 21.82 -15.76
CA ILE A 599 -7.26 21.38 -16.66
C ILE A 599 -6.91 19.98 -17.15
N ALA A 600 -7.74 18.99 -16.83
CA ALA A 600 -7.57 17.61 -17.25
C ALA A 600 -8.57 17.23 -18.34
N SER A 601 -8.06 16.73 -19.47
CA SER A 601 -8.86 16.25 -20.60
C SER A 601 -8.09 15.22 -21.43
N ALA A 602 -8.76 14.17 -21.91
CA ALA A 602 -8.20 13.29 -22.94
C ALA A 602 -8.21 13.93 -24.34
N ASP A 603 -9.01 14.99 -24.53
CA ASP A 603 -9.16 15.72 -25.78
C ASP A 603 -8.50 17.11 -25.66
N ALA A 604 -7.50 17.35 -26.51
CA ALA A 604 -6.71 18.59 -26.51
C ALA A 604 -7.55 19.82 -26.90
N ASP A 605 -8.53 19.67 -27.79
CA ASP A 605 -9.36 20.80 -28.25
C ASP A 605 -10.29 21.27 -27.13
N LYS A 606 -10.84 20.32 -26.36
CA LYS A 606 -11.63 20.62 -25.16
C LYS A 606 -10.82 21.32 -24.08
N ALA A 607 -9.58 20.90 -23.86
CA ALA A 607 -8.68 21.56 -22.91
C ALA A 607 -8.31 22.97 -23.36
N ALA A 608 -8.01 23.16 -24.65
CA ALA A 608 -7.73 24.48 -25.22
C ALA A 608 -8.94 25.42 -25.09
N TYR A 609 -10.14 24.89 -25.30
CA TYR A 609 -11.38 25.64 -25.10
C TYR A 609 -11.59 26.04 -23.63
N ALA A 610 -11.39 25.11 -22.69
CA ALA A 610 -11.46 25.41 -21.25
C ALA A 610 -10.43 26.47 -20.83
N LYS A 611 -9.19 26.35 -21.31
CA LYS A 611 -8.11 27.31 -21.05
C LYS A 611 -8.50 28.71 -21.54
N LYS A 612 -8.99 28.82 -22.78
CA LYS A 612 -9.44 30.09 -23.37
C LYS A 612 -10.56 30.73 -22.55
N ARG A 613 -11.54 29.94 -22.10
CA ARG A 613 -12.65 30.45 -21.27
C ARG A 613 -12.16 30.95 -19.90
N ILE A 614 -11.21 30.27 -19.29
CA ILE A 614 -10.58 30.72 -18.04
C ILE A 614 -9.78 32.02 -18.27
N GLU A 615 -9.04 32.12 -19.37
CA GLU A 615 -8.34 33.34 -19.78
C GLU A 615 -9.32 34.51 -19.98
N GLU A 616 -10.48 34.29 -20.59
CA GLU A 616 -11.51 35.32 -20.76
C GLU A 616 -12.10 35.80 -19.42
N ILE A 617 -12.28 34.90 -18.45
CA ILE A 617 -12.76 35.25 -17.09
C ILE A 617 -11.68 36.01 -16.31
N THR A 618 -10.42 35.60 -16.45
CA THR A 618 -9.30 36.17 -15.70
C THR A 618 -8.62 37.34 -16.41
N ALA A 619 -8.98 37.62 -17.66
CA ALA A 619 -8.46 38.73 -18.45
C ALA A 619 -8.64 40.05 -17.70
N GLU A 620 -7.54 40.77 -17.54
CA GLU A 620 -7.53 42.12 -16.99
C GLU A 620 -7.68 43.17 -18.10
N VAL A 621 -8.28 44.29 -17.71
CA VAL A 621 -8.42 45.43 -18.60
C VAL A 621 -7.14 46.26 -18.45
N GLU A 622 -6.27 46.18 -19.46
CA GLU A 622 -4.97 46.87 -19.45
C GLU A 622 -5.16 48.35 -19.78
N VAL A 623 -4.63 49.23 -18.93
CA VAL A 623 -4.61 50.68 -19.17
C VAL A 623 -3.80 50.97 -20.43
N GLY A 624 -4.39 51.70 -21.37
CA GLY A 624 -3.78 52.03 -22.66
C GLY A 624 -4.13 51.09 -23.81
N LYS A 625 -4.77 49.94 -23.56
CA LYS A 625 -5.19 49.01 -24.62
C LYS A 625 -6.55 49.38 -25.21
N VAL A 626 -6.75 49.02 -26.48
CA VAL A 626 -8.00 49.25 -27.21
C VAL A 626 -8.86 48.00 -27.14
N TYR A 627 -10.09 48.16 -26.68
CA TYR A 627 -11.09 47.11 -26.62
C TYR A 627 -12.28 47.48 -27.52
N GLU A 628 -12.94 46.46 -28.06
CA GLU A 628 -14.13 46.60 -28.87
C GLU A 628 -15.29 45.90 -28.16
N GLY A 629 -16.38 46.62 -27.92
CA GLY A 629 -17.47 46.09 -27.10
C GLY A 629 -18.79 46.81 -27.30
N PRO A 630 -19.93 46.15 -27.01
CA PRO A 630 -21.25 46.74 -27.13
C PRO A 630 -21.53 47.72 -25.98
N ILE A 631 -22.30 48.75 -26.28
CA ILE A 631 -22.83 49.67 -25.27
C ILE A 631 -23.96 48.96 -24.51
N THR A 632 -23.76 48.72 -23.22
CA THR A 632 -24.74 48.03 -22.36
C THR A 632 -25.83 48.98 -21.89
N LYS A 633 -25.49 50.25 -21.66
CA LYS A 633 -26.44 51.26 -21.19
C LYS A 633 -25.98 52.68 -21.48
N LEU A 634 -26.91 53.53 -21.91
CA LEU A 634 -26.66 54.98 -22.04
C LEU A 634 -27.04 55.73 -20.74
N LEU A 635 -26.21 56.69 -20.36
CA LEU A 635 -26.41 57.59 -19.22
C LEU A 635 -26.34 59.04 -19.72
N GLU A 636 -26.90 59.99 -18.97
CA GLU A 636 -26.90 61.41 -19.37
C GLU A 636 -25.47 61.99 -19.52
N PHE A 637 -24.50 61.44 -18.78
CA PHE A 637 -23.11 61.89 -18.76
C PHE A 637 -22.12 60.93 -19.45
N GLY A 638 -22.59 59.84 -20.08
CA GLY A 638 -21.72 58.88 -20.76
C GLY A 638 -22.40 57.59 -21.19
N ALA A 639 -21.61 56.61 -21.61
CA ALA A 639 -22.06 55.28 -22.00
C ALA A 639 -21.28 54.20 -21.25
N LEU A 640 -21.97 53.15 -20.78
CA LEU A 640 -21.33 51.94 -20.28
C LEU A 640 -21.04 51.02 -21.45
N VAL A 641 -19.78 50.61 -21.60
CA VAL A 641 -19.31 49.71 -22.66
C VAL A 641 -18.82 48.43 -22.00
N ASN A 642 -19.32 47.28 -22.45
CA ASN A 642 -18.82 45.99 -21.98
C ASN A 642 -17.48 45.69 -22.65
N LEU A 643 -16.40 45.63 -21.87
CA LEU A 643 -15.04 45.42 -22.39
C LEU A 643 -14.68 43.93 -22.41
N LEU A 644 -15.08 43.22 -21.35
CA LEU A 644 -14.89 41.80 -21.12
C LEU A 644 -16.11 41.26 -20.34
N PRO A 645 -16.39 39.95 -20.37
CA PRO A 645 -17.48 39.36 -19.60
C PRO A 645 -17.44 39.78 -18.12
N GLY A 646 -18.47 40.52 -17.67
CA GLY A 646 -18.57 41.02 -16.29
C GLY A 646 -17.77 42.30 -15.98
N LYS A 647 -17.08 42.93 -16.95
CA LYS A 647 -16.34 44.19 -16.78
C LYS A 647 -16.85 45.27 -17.72
N ASP A 648 -17.55 46.25 -17.14
CA ASP A 648 -18.02 47.43 -17.85
C ASP A 648 -17.11 48.63 -17.57
N GLY A 649 -16.78 49.39 -18.63
CA GLY A 649 -16.09 50.67 -18.51
C GLY A 649 -17.01 51.84 -18.84
N LEU A 650 -16.75 52.99 -18.22
CA LEU A 650 -17.50 54.22 -18.46
C LEU A 650 -16.79 55.07 -19.51
N LEU A 651 -17.45 55.26 -20.64
CA LEU A 651 -17.10 56.26 -21.65
C LEU A 651 -17.80 57.58 -21.31
N HIS A 652 -17.06 58.53 -20.75
CA HIS A 652 -17.60 59.84 -20.39
C HIS A 652 -17.92 60.68 -21.66
N ILE A 653 -18.95 61.52 -21.61
CA ILE A 653 -19.39 62.35 -22.76
C ILE A 653 -18.26 63.19 -23.37
N SER A 654 -17.31 63.65 -22.56
CA SER A 654 -16.15 64.43 -23.00
C SER A 654 -15.06 63.63 -23.74
N GLN A 655 -15.18 62.30 -23.76
CA GLN A 655 -14.21 61.36 -24.34
C GLN A 655 -14.76 60.65 -25.59
N ILE A 656 -15.94 61.06 -26.09
CA ILE A 656 -16.60 60.47 -27.27
C ILE A 656 -16.01 61.01 -28.58
N ALA A 657 -15.84 62.33 -28.71
CA ALA A 657 -15.36 62.98 -29.94
C ALA A 657 -14.51 64.24 -29.63
N HIS A 658 -13.79 64.76 -30.64
CA HIS A 658 -13.03 66.03 -30.50
C HIS A 658 -13.92 67.27 -30.44
N GLN A 659 -15.13 67.21 -31.02
CA GLN A 659 -16.14 68.25 -30.99
C GLN A 659 -17.01 68.20 -29.72
N ARG A 660 -17.63 69.32 -29.34
CA ARG A 660 -18.50 69.40 -28.15
C ARG A 660 -19.76 68.56 -28.37
N VAL A 661 -19.92 67.51 -27.59
CA VAL A 661 -21.10 66.62 -27.61
C VAL A 661 -22.10 67.11 -26.56
N GLU A 662 -23.30 67.52 -26.96
CA GLU A 662 -24.36 67.95 -26.04
C GLU A 662 -25.20 66.77 -25.52
N LYS A 663 -25.44 65.73 -26.35
CA LYS A 663 -26.16 64.52 -25.95
C LYS A 663 -25.43 63.27 -26.40
N VAL A 664 -25.30 62.30 -25.50
CA VAL A 664 -24.66 60.99 -25.77
C VAL A 664 -25.42 60.21 -26.85
N THR A 665 -26.75 60.35 -26.90
CA THR A 665 -27.65 59.70 -27.87
C THR A 665 -27.41 60.08 -29.32
N ASP A 666 -26.74 61.21 -29.56
CA ASP A 666 -26.48 61.71 -30.91
C ASP A 666 -25.33 60.94 -31.59
N PHE A 667 -24.46 60.33 -30.78
CA PHE A 667 -23.27 59.60 -31.25
C PHE A 667 -23.32 58.11 -30.98
N LEU A 668 -24.10 57.68 -29.99
CA LEU A 668 -24.07 56.32 -29.46
C LEU A 668 -25.49 55.77 -29.29
N LYS A 669 -25.69 54.49 -29.64
CA LYS A 669 -26.93 53.74 -29.42
C LYS A 669 -26.68 52.53 -28.52
N GLU A 670 -27.64 52.18 -27.68
CA GLU A 670 -27.57 50.93 -26.90
C GLU A 670 -27.42 49.73 -27.85
N GLY A 671 -26.52 48.81 -27.53
CA GLY A 671 -26.14 47.67 -28.37
C GLY A 671 -25.14 47.98 -29.49
N GLN A 672 -24.79 49.25 -29.73
CA GLN A 672 -23.77 49.61 -30.72
C GLN A 672 -22.38 49.13 -30.27
N ILE A 673 -21.64 48.48 -31.19
CA ILE A 673 -20.25 48.05 -30.94
C ILE A 673 -19.32 49.24 -31.22
N VAL A 674 -18.49 49.60 -30.23
CA VAL A 674 -17.55 50.73 -30.31
C VAL A 674 -16.14 50.33 -29.90
N LYS A 675 -15.13 50.93 -30.56
CA LYS A 675 -13.71 50.80 -30.19
C LYS A 675 -13.33 51.88 -29.19
N VAL A 676 -12.81 51.49 -28.04
CA VAL A 676 -12.50 52.37 -26.90
C VAL A 676 -11.13 52.06 -26.32
N LYS A 677 -10.35 53.09 -26.01
CA LYS A 677 -9.07 52.98 -25.31
C LYS A 677 -9.26 53.17 -23.81
N VAL A 678 -8.66 52.32 -23.00
CA VAL A 678 -8.67 52.46 -21.53
C VAL A 678 -7.71 53.56 -21.12
N LEU A 679 -8.18 54.58 -20.41
CA LEU A 679 -7.37 55.71 -19.96
C LEU A 679 -6.79 55.51 -18.57
N GLU A 680 -7.63 55.11 -17.62
CA GLU A 680 -7.24 54.89 -16.22
C GLU A 680 -8.23 53.96 -15.54
N THR A 681 -7.81 53.36 -14.44
CA THR A 681 -8.68 52.63 -13.52
C THR A 681 -8.62 53.32 -12.15
N ASP A 682 -9.77 53.77 -11.64
CA ASP A 682 -9.94 54.40 -10.30
C ASP A 682 -9.65 53.37 -9.18
N GLU A 683 -9.19 53.83 -8.00
CA GLU A 683 -9.03 53.04 -6.77
C GLU A 683 -10.29 52.24 -6.38
N LYS A 684 -11.47 52.67 -6.84
CA LYS A 684 -12.75 51.95 -6.68
C LYS A 684 -13.04 50.92 -7.79
N GLY A 685 -12.08 50.59 -8.64
CA GLY A 685 -12.20 49.59 -9.71
C GLY A 685 -13.00 50.04 -10.94
N ARG A 686 -13.28 51.36 -11.08
CA ARG A 686 -14.04 51.91 -12.22
C ARG A 686 -13.10 52.24 -13.37
N ILE A 687 -13.39 51.70 -14.55
CA ILE A 687 -12.55 51.81 -15.74
C ILE A 687 -13.02 53.01 -16.58
N LYS A 688 -12.13 53.97 -16.83
CA LYS A 688 -12.42 55.14 -17.70
C LYS A 688 -11.99 54.86 -19.14
N LEU A 689 -12.89 55.12 -20.08
CA LEU A 689 -12.69 54.85 -21.50
C LEU A 689 -12.65 56.13 -22.34
N SER A 690 -12.00 56.06 -23.51
CA SER A 690 -11.96 57.13 -24.50
C SER A 690 -12.01 56.61 -25.93
N MET A 691 -12.95 57.14 -26.72
CA MET A 691 -12.97 57.02 -28.18
C MET A 691 -12.13 58.11 -28.83
N LYS A 692 -12.08 59.30 -28.20
CA LYS A 692 -11.29 60.46 -28.65
C LYS A 692 -9.80 60.15 -28.80
N ALA A 693 -9.25 59.30 -27.93
CA ALA A 693 -7.85 58.89 -27.98
C ALA A 693 -7.48 58.03 -29.22
N LEU A 694 -8.47 57.59 -30.00
CA LEU A 694 -8.28 56.78 -31.22
C LEU A 694 -8.56 57.55 -32.52
N ILE A 695 -9.06 58.78 -32.41
CA ILE A 695 -9.34 59.65 -33.55
C ILE A 695 -8.10 60.52 -33.79
N GLU A 696 -7.40 60.30 -34.90
CA GLU A 696 -6.25 61.13 -35.30
C GLU A 696 -6.64 62.60 -35.29
N ARG A 697 -5.79 63.44 -34.67
CA ARG A 697 -5.92 64.89 -34.78
C ARG A 697 -5.57 65.27 -36.22
N ASP A 698 -6.53 65.78 -36.97
CA ASP A 698 -6.23 66.56 -38.16
C ASP A 698 -5.24 67.66 -37.77
N GLN A 699 -4.00 67.54 -38.23
CA GLN A 699 -3.06 68.66 -38.21
C GLN A 699 -3.66 69.73 -39.12
N GLN A 700 -4.22 70.78 -38.51
CA GLN A 700 -4.50 72.01 -39.23
C GLN A 700 -3.20 72.48 -39.90
N PRO A 701 -3.22 72.79 -41.21
CA PRO A 701 -2.06 73.43 -41.84
C PRO A 701 -1.87 74.79 -41.17
N ALA A 702 -0.67 75.02 -40.64
CA ALA A 702 -0.27 76.34 -40.20
C ALA A 702 -0.32 77.28 -41.42
N GLY A 703 -1.23 78.23 -41.40
CA GLY A 703 -1.29 79.32 -42.37
C GLY A 703 -0.26 80.40 -42.02
N GLU A 704 0.46 80.80 -43.07
CA GLU A 704 1.39 81.95 -43.27
C GLU A 704 2.62 82.10 -42.35
#